data_AF-A0A6M1E9Q7-F1
#
_entry.id   AF-A0A6M1E9Q7-F1
#
_cell.length_a   1.000
_cell.length_b   1.000
_cell.length_c   1.000
_cell.angle_alpha   90.00
_cell.angle_beta   90.00
_cell.angle_gamma   90.00
#
_symmetry.space_group_name_H-M   'P 1'
#
loop_
_entity.id
_entity.type
_entity.pdbx_description
1 polymer ?
#
loop_
_entity_poly.entity_id
_entity_poly.type
_entity_poly.pdbx_seq_one_letter_code
_entity_poly.pdbx_strand_id
1 'polypeptide(L)'
;MIKYRIHYILILLIVSSVCFGQQKPAEKEVASKNWRISFAGSSVTWGGGFLQSGLVREAILNIQRNKSTTVEADKVKAEGEHVYLNGPNDEKFFGGNALKITGVNSNIKFSITGDEITLVQGIERSNTSASQIEVYIDGTLYDTINNWNTSPIGTESMAFEGDGKTKQFDLGRAFTFGHQIRLNDKLLAGEHNQGGYGGGAIPGGLDYMVIRKYGEGKNGDPEVHHWISFRKAPAKGEKLTVDFSYGEEISYEKTTIGKSDKGKLESPFGDGDVAFDITKPSRVSSGLDFRETDDRAIKTYRFENVKKRDVELRIKGNYKGAKGLPYFIFNFATNRFFHFQNAGIGGWKLTFFNNPDEFHRGYKKIAEFNPDIVYMETTPNDDWSVGGYKLYTEHPELTLQELQSIRTLPPKSITYNESSNTYNFQKWVGKIEKITANSVTFLSDKLHQADTPPQQGDYVFLGGYFSNNREYVVRKVEKYDAANHQLFFDRPITPDELVYQDIAILKGMEIRVRSFSVFEQEFRKFVDQLRALRPEVKIASIVNPLPIVGARELWGYWDFMNDLSKEIDFENLKIQPFYDYEFSQARDREVVIDARALRINPLTGYTEGIIEGFDRRNIQNCEIIVDGKNVYGSDAVIRNPYSYGVDKSLTKGALNMNYPKDRVLASQKINQKLEVVFLRNAPKSGKILIKYSTKNWSGDGCHVRTGDDGSKLYGDVYYDYFNTLE
;
A
#
# COMPACT_ATOMS: atom_id res chain seq x y z
N MET A 1 16.09 65.32 -40.44
CA MET A 1 16.03 63.90 -40.81
C MET A 1 16.28 63.08 -39.56
N ILE A 2 15.18 62.61 -38.96
CA ILE A 2 14.82 61.19 -38.78
C ILE A 2 15.40 60.69 -37.46
N LYS A 3 14.70 60.89 -36.34
CA LYS A 3 13.52 60.11 -35.86
C LYS A 3 13.82 58.62 -35.75
N TYR A 4 13.31 58.01 -34.67
CA TYR A 4 13.35 56.60 -34.28
C TYR A 4 14.36 56.24 -33.19
N ARG A 5 14.07 56.63 -31.93
CA ARG A 5 14.50 55.87 -30.75
C ARG A 5 13.82 56.24 -29.42
N ILE A 6 12.55 56.67 -29.45
CA ILE A 6 11.76 56.91 -28.22
C ILE A 6 10.33 56.35 -28.38
N HIS A 7 10.20 55.12 -28.87
CA HIS A 7 8.89 54.41 -28.91
C HIS A 7 8.96 52.94 -28.46
N TYR A 8 10.13 52.44 -27.99
CA TYR A 8 10.26 51.04 -27.55
C TYR A 8 10.40 50.84 -26.04
N ILE A 9 10.54 51.90 -25.24
CA ILE A 9 10.69 51.78 -23.77
C ILE A 9 9.36 52.04 -23.04
N LEU A 10 8.40 52.73 -23.65
CA LEU A 10 7.09 52.98 -23.04
C LEU A 10 6.04 51.88 -23.32
N ILE A 11 6.26 51.03 -24.35
CA ILE A 11 5.37 49.89 -24.65
C ILE A 11 5.74 48.66 -23.80
N LEU A 12 7.01 48.50 -23.38
CA LEU A 12 7.41 47.40 -22.49
C LEU A 12 6.98 47.59 -21.03
N LEU A 13 6.72 48.82 -20.57
CA LEU A 13 6.24 49.11 -19.21
C LEU A 13 4.71 49.16 -19.08
N ILE A 14 3.99 49.28 -20.21
CA ILE A 14 2.52 49.22 -20.24
C ILE A 14 2.03 47.80 -20.56
N VAL A 15 2.83 46.96 -21.22
CA VAL A 15 2.49 45.53 -21.42
C VAL A 15 2.84 44.66 -20.20
N SER A 16 3.74 45.10 -19.31
CA SER A 16 4.01 44.41 -18.03
C SER A 16 2.99 44.71 -16.92
N SER A 17 2.06 45.64 -17.16
CA SER A 17 1.10 46.12 -16.15
C SER A 17 -0.37 45.72 -16.46
N VAL A 18 -0.60 44.99 -17.56
CA VAL A 18 -1.95 44.56 -18.00
C VAL A 18 -2.11 43.02 -18.05
N CYS A 19 -1.10 42.24 -17.64
CA CYS A 19 -1.23 40.78 -17.49
C CYS A 19 -1.04 40.26 -16.05
N PHE A 20 -0.87 41.13 -15.07
CA PHE A 20 -1.24 40.82 -13.69
C PHE A 20 -2.69 41.24 -13.47
N GLY A 21 -3.59 40.61 -14.22
CA GLY A 21 -4.91 40.39 -13.64
C GLY A 21 -4.63 39.74 -12.29
N GLN A 22 -5.02 40.41 -11.21
CA GLN A 22 -5.48 39.68 -10.05
C GLN A 22 -6.49 38.68 -10.62
N GLN A 23 -6.03 37.46 -10.91
CA GLN A 23 -6.91 36.32 -10.84
C GLN A 23 -7.47 36.47 -9.44
N LYS A 24 -8.69 37.00 -9.35
CA LYS A 24 -9.60 36.57 -8.29
C LYS A 24 -9.31 35.07 -8.20
N PRO A 25 -8.89 34.54 -7.03
CA PRO A 25 -8.77 33.10 -6.90
C PRO A 25 -10.07 32.58 -7.48
N ALA A 26 -9.98 31.84 -8.60
CA ALA A 26 -11.17 31.35 -9.27
C ALA A 26 -12.00 30.75 -8.15
N GLU A 27 -13.22 31.25 -7.94
CA GLU A 27 -14.10 30.69 -6.94
C GLU A 27 -14.11 29.21 -7.26
N LYS A 28 -13.43 28.40 -6.42
CA LYS A 28 -13.30 26.98 -6.68
C LYS A 28 -14.73 26.50 -6.79
N GLU A 29 -15.09 26.03 -7.98
CA GLU A 29 -16.43 25.54 -8.25
C GLU A 29 -16.73 24.51 -7.15
N VAL A 30 -17.74 24.82 -6.32
CA VAL A 30 -18.04 23.99 -5.17
C VAL A 30 -18.62 22.71 -5.69
N ALA A 31 -17.97 21.59 -5.39
CA ALA A 31 -18.41 20.28 -5.83
C ALA A 31 -19.88 20.04 -5.50
N SER A 32 -20.61 19.48 -6.47
CA SER A 32 -22.06 19.34 -6.40
C SER A 32 -22.51 18.24 -5.43
N LYS A 33 -21.63 17.29 -5.10
CA LYS A 33 -21.92 16.11 -4.27
C LYS A 33 -20.81 15.82 -3.25
N ASN A 34 -21.21 15.26 -2.11
CA ASN A 34 -20.30 14.59 -1.17
C ASN A 34 -20.11 13.14 -1.55
N TRP A 35 -19.01 12.83 -2.24
CA TRP A 35 -18.69 11.47 -2.62
C TRP A 35 -18.23 10.64 -1.41
N ARG A 36 -18.71 9.40 -1.34
CA ARG A 36 -18.25 8.36 -0.42
C ARG A 36 -17.24 7.47 -1.14
N ILE A 37 -15.99 7.45 -0.68
CA ILE A 37 -14.89 6.82 -1.40
C ILE A 37 -14.30 5.70 -0.55
N SER A 38 -14.27 4.48 -1.08
CA SER A 38 -13.59 3.34 -0.44
C SER A 38 -12.31 3.01 -1.20
N PHE A 39 -11.21 2.86 -0.46
CA PHE A 39 -9.92 2.40 -0.97
C PHE A 39 -9.74 0.95 -0.53
N ALA A 40 -9.99 0.01 -1.43
CA ALA A 40 -9.81 -1.41 -1.23
C ALA A 40 -8.43 -1.87 -1.69
N GLY A 41 -7.92 -2.95 -1.11
CA GLY A 41 -6.72 -3.61 -1.61
C GLY A 41 -5.90 -4.31 -0.54
N SER A 42 -4.61 -4.43 -0.82
CA SER A 42 -3.72 -5.28 -0.05
C SER A 42 -2.90 -4.48 0.98
N SER A 43 -1.66 -4.90 1.22
CA SER A 43 -0.71 -4.21 2.08
C SER A 43 -0.36 -2.79 1.61
N VAL A 44 -0.47 -2.52 0.30
CA VAL A 44 -0.17 -1.20 -0.28
C VAL A 44 -1.24 -0.18 0.12
N THR A 45 -2.53 -0.55 0.01
CA THR A 45 -3.66 0.26 0.50
C THR A 45 -3.68 0.33 2.03
N TRP A 46 -3.42 -0.79 2.72
CA TRP A 46 -3.39 -0.80 4.19
C TRP A 46 -2.43 0.24 4.74
N GLY A 47 -1.20 0.29 4.20
CA GLY A 47 -0.13 1.15 4.68
C GLY A 47 0.16 0.89 6.16
N GLY A 48 -0.37 1.76 7.02
CA GLY A 48 -0.28 1.67 8.49
C GLY A 48 -1.58 1.24 9.18
N GLY A 49 -2.69 1.08 8.45
CA GLY A 49 -3.97 0.64 9.01
C GLY A 49 -4.89 1.73 9.55
N PHE A 50 -4.67 2.97 9.12
CA PHE A 50 -5.49 4.17 9.39
C PHE A 50 -5.94 4.82 8.07
N LEU A 51 -6.96 5.68 8.10
CA LEU A 51 -7.30 6.59 7.00
C LEU A 51 -6.16 7.58 6.73
N GLN A 52 -5.37 7.90 7.76
CA GLN A 52 -4.24 8.82 7.67
C GLN A 52 -2.91 8.10 7.36
N SER A 53 -2.96 6.93 6.74
CA SER A 53 -1.77 6.15 6.38
C SER A 53 -1.56 5.99 4.87
N GLY A 54 -0.29 5.92 4.47
CA GLY A 54 0.14 5.52 3.13
C GLY A 54 -0.49 6.34 2.01
N LEU A 55 -0.80 5.67 0.89
CA LEU A 55 -1.44 6.29 -0.26
C LEU A 55 -2.86 6.81 0.02
N VAL A 56 -3.59 6.18 0.95
CA VAL A 56 -4.98 6.57 1.28
C VAL A 56 -4.99 7.98 1.85
N ARG A 57 -4.04 8.29 2.73
CA ARG A 57 -3.84 9.64 3.26
C ARG A 57 -3.62 10.66 2.15
N GLU A 58 -2.69 10.40 1.24
CA GLU A 58 -2.33 11.36 0.18
C GLU A 58 -3.51 11.60 -0.76
N ALA A 59 -4.25 10.55 -1.13
CA ALA A 59 -5.46 10.67 -1.93
C ALA A 59 -6.54 11.52 -1.23
N ILE A 60 -6.80 11.26 0.06
CA ILE A 60 -7.75 12.04 0.86
C ILE A 60 -7.33 13.52 0.92
N LEU A 61 -6.05 13.80 1.22
CA LEU A 61 -5.54 15.15 1.31
C LEU A 61 -5.61 15.89 -0.02
N ASN A 62 -5.27 15.24 -1.12
CA ASN A 62 -5.36 15.82 -2.46
C ASN A 62 -6.81 16.16 -2.82
N ILE A 63 -7.75 15.23 -2.59
CA ILE A 63 -9.17 15.49 -2.86
C ILE A 63 -9.67 16.66 -1.99
N GLN A 64 -9.49 16.60 -0.67
CA GLN A 64 -9.99 17.64 0.22
C GLN A 64 -9.35 19.01 -0.03
N ARG A 65 -8.01 19.09 -0.11
CA ARG A 65 -7.34 20.39 -0.23
C ARG A 65 -7.55 21.04 -1.59
N ASN A 66 -7.81 20.25 -2.63
CA ASN A 66 -8.03 20.79 -3.97
C ASN A 66 -9.51 21.00 -4.30
N LYS A 67 -10.43 20.16 -3.83
CA LYS A 67 -11.85 20.18 -4.22
C LYS A 67 -12.81 20.67 -3.12
N SER A 68 -12.38 20.79 -1.88
CA SER A 68 -13.16 21.44 -0.81
C SER A 68 -12.47 22.67 -0.22
N THR A 69 -13.25 23.48 0.49
CA THR A 69 -12.73 24.44 1.46
C THR A 69 -12.66 23.75 2.81
N THR A 70 -11.45 23.36 3.22
CA THR A 70 -11.21 22.67 4.49
C THR A 70 -10.47 23.58 5.47
N VAL A 71 -11.03 23.73 6.66
CA VAL A 71 -10.46 24.45 7.80
C VAL A 71 -9.96 23.41 8.81
N GLU A 72 -8.64 23.19 8.80
CA GLU A 72 -7.93 22.27 9.71
C GLU A 72 -7.73 22.92 11.10
N ALA A 73 -7.40 22.11 12.10
CA ALA A 73 -7.27 22.56 13.50
C ALA A 73 -6.27 23.71 13.71
N ASP A 74 -5.24 23.82 12.88
CA ASP A 74 -4.22 24.88 12.92
C ASP A 74 -4.65 26.18 12.20
N LYS A 75 -5.80 26.17 11.51
CA LYS A 75 -6.32 27.30 10.73
C LYS A 75 -7.43 28.09 11.43
N VAL A 76 -7.72 27.76 12.69
CA VAL A 76 -8.75 28.43 13.48
C VAL A 76 -8.14 29.38 14.52
N LYS A 77 -8.95 30.33 15.00
CA LYS A 77 -8.60 31.15 16.16
C LYS A 77 -9.29 30.59 17.39
N ALA A 78 -8.55 30.30 18.45
CA ALA A 78 -9.12 29.90 19.72
C ALA A 78 -8.96 30.98 20.78
N GLU A 79 -10.00 31.20 21.56
CA GLU A 79 -10.00 32.05 22.74
C GLU A 79 -10.30 31.19 23.97
N GLY A 80 -9.56 31.40 25.05
CA GLY A 80 -9.60 30.57 26.25
C GLY A 80 -8.47 29.53 26.32
N GLU A 81 -8.56 28.62 27.29
CA GLU A 81 -7.59 27.53 27.47
C GLU A 81 -7.73 26.51 26.33
N HIS A 82 -6.60 26.14 25.72
CA HIS A 82 -6.59 25.22 24.60
C HIS A 82 -5.28 24.44 24.47
N VAL A 83 -5.35 23.27 23.83
CA VAL A 83 -4.21 22.39 23.54
C VAL A 83 -4.40 21.67 22.20
N TYR A 84 -3.31 21.48 21.46
CA TYR A 84 -3.30 20.66 20.26
C TYR A 84 -3.09 19.18 20.60
N LEU A 85 -3.87 18.31 19.95
CA LEU A 85 -3.77 16.86 19.97
C LEU A 85 -3.11 16.43 18.66
N ASN A 86 -1.79 16.30 18.65
CA ASN A 86 -1.00 16.08 17.44
C ASN A 86 0.17 15.09 17.63
N GLY A 87 0.06 14.23 18.64
CA GLY A 87 1.07 13.21 18.92
C GLY A 87 0.87 11.92 18.11
N PRO A 88 1.78 10.94 18.24
CA PRO A 88 1.64 9.62 17.63
C PRO A 88 0.41 8.84 18.14
N ASN A 89 -0.26 9.32 19.19
CA ASN A 89 -1.49 8.72 19.69
C ASN A 89 -2.76 9.32 19.05
N ASP A 90 -2.63 10.33 18.18
CA ASP A 90 -3.74 11.12 17.65
C ASP A 90 -4.03 10.82 16.17
N GLU A 91 -3.51 9.70 15.65
CA GLU A 91 -3.65 9.28 14.25
C GLU A 91 -5.10 9.08 13.78
N LYS A 92 -6.05 8.89 14.71
CA LYS A 92 -7.50 8.76 14.39
C LYS A 92 -8.17 10.10 14.07
N PHE A 93 -7.48 11.22 14.24
CA PHE A 93 -7.93 12.53 13.79
C PHE A 93 -7.43 12.81 12.38
N PHE A 94 -8.20 13.54 11.60
CA PHE A 94 -7.78 13.99 10.27
C PHE A 94 -6.45 14.75 10.33
N GLY A 95 -5.50 14.39 9.47
CA GLY A 95 -4.14 14.93 9.49
C GLY A 95 -3.32 14.57 10.73
N GLY A 96 -3.82 13.70 11.62
CA GLY A 96 -3.23 13.42 12.92
C GLY A 96 -3.24 14.64 13.86
N ASN A 97 -4.17 15.59 13.69
CA ASN A 97 -4.19 16.84 14.43
C ASN A 97 -5.62 17.28 14.81
N ALA A 98 -5.83 17.69 16.06
CA ALA A 98 -7.06 18.32 16.53
C ALA A 98 -6.77 19.41 17.57
N LEU A 99 -7.72 20.30 17.81
CA LEU A 99 -7.63 21.37 18.81
C LEU A 99 -8.69 21.16 19.89
N LYS A 100 -8.26 20.99 21.13
CA LYS A 100 -9.14 20.94 22.31
C LYS A 100 -9.19 22.30 22.98
N ILE A 101 -10.38 22.87 23.12
CA ILE A 101 -10.65 24.04 23.97
C ILE A 101 -11.36 23.60 25.26
N THR A 102 -11.10 24.28 26.38
CA THR A 102 -11.67 23.96 27.70
C THR A 102 -12.21 25.19 28.41
N GLY A 103 -13.27 25.01 29.19
CA GLY A 103 -13.89 26.06 30.00
C GLY A 103 -15.09 26.74 29.34
N VAL A 104 -15.96 27.29 30.18
CA VAL A 104 -17.14 28.06 29.75
C VAL A 104 -16.68 29.33 29.02
N ASN A 105 -17.36 29.69 27.93
CA ASN A 105 -17.06 30.81 27.03
C ASN A 105 -15.79 30.69 26.18
N SER A 106 -14.99 29.63 26.36
CA SER A 106 -13.93 29.31 25.39
C SER A 106 -14.56 29.04 24.03
N ASN A 107 -13.91 29.54 22.97
CA ASN A 107 -14.49 29.51 21.64
C ASN A 107 -13.45 29.27 20.54
N ILE A 108 -13.92 28.78 19.40
CA ILE A 108 -13.18 28.62 18.16
C ILE A 108 -13.88 29.43 17.07
N LYS A 109 -13.13 30.28 16.37
CA LYS A 109 -13.60 31.12 15.27
C LYS A 109 -12.86 30.81 13.98
N PHE A 110 -13.60 30.69 12.88
CA PHE A 110 -13.05 30.53 11.54
C PHE A 110 -14.03 31.00 10.47
N SER A 111 -13.54 31.13 9.23
CA SER A 111 -14.40 31.36 8.08
C SER A 111 -14.29 30.21 7.10
N ILE A 112 -15.41 29.86 6.45
CA ILE A 112 -15.46 28.80 5.44
C ILE A 112 -16.35 29.26 4.28
N THR A 113 -15.99 28.87 3.05
CA THR A 113 -16.75 29.21 1.84
C THR A 113 -17.43 27.96 1.30
N GLY A 114 -18.74 28.04 1.09
CA GLY A 114 -19.55 26.94 0.60
C GLY A 114 -21.04 27.20 0.81
N ASP A 115 -21.84 26.27 0.32
CA ASP A 115 -23.28 26.11 0.61
C ASP A 115 -23.51 25.03 1.70
N GLU A 116 -22.46 24.43 2.23
CA GLU A 116 -22.50 23.45 3.31
C GLU A 116 -21.35 23.73 4.28
N ILE A 117 -21.59 23.46 5.56
CA ILE A 117 -20.57 23.44 6.61
C ILE A 117 -20.72 22.13 7.37
N THR A 118 -19.72 21.27 7.24
CA THR A 118 -19.59 20.04 8.01
C THR A 118 -18.52 20.23 9.07
N LEU A 119 -18.90 20.07 10.33
CA LEU A 119 -18.03 20.07 11.50
C LEU A 119 -17.69 18.63 11.88
N VAL A 120 -16.41 18.34 12.09
CA VAL A 120 -15.94 17.07 12.64
C VAL A 120 -15.31 17.32 14.00
N GLN A 121 -15.81 16.61 15.02
CA GLN A 121 -15.36 16.74 16.41
C GLN A 121 -14.79 15.45 16.99
N GLY A 122 -13.93 15.58 18.00
CA GLY A 122 -13.57 14.48 18.88
C GLY A 122 -14.48 14.42 20.11
N ILE A 123 -14.87 13.22 20.51
CA ILE A 123 -15.68 12.97 21.70
C ILE A 123 -14.96 11.95 22.57
N GLU A 124 -14.55 12.39 23.76
CA GLU A 124 -13.88 11.55 24.74
C GLU A 124 -14.79 10.40 25.22
N ARG A 125 -14.16 9.30 25.67
CA ARG A 125 -14.86 8.12 26.18
C ARG A 125 -15.81 8.43 27.35
N SER A 126 -15.43 9.39 28.21
CA SER A 126 -16.16 9.71 29.44
C SER A 126 -17.06 10.93 29.26
N ASN A 127 -18.28 10.84 29.76
CA ASN A 127 -19.23 11.96 29.79
C ASN A 127 -19.05 12.88 31.00
N THR A 128 -18.04 12.68 31.84
CA THR A 128 -17.81 13.50 33.04
C THR A 128 -17.60 14.98 32.73
N SER A 129 -17.00 15.29 31.58
CA SER A 129 -16.72 16.64 31.07
C SER A 129 -17.55 17.00 29.83
N ALA A 130 -18.62 16.26 29.54
CA ALA A 130 -19.47 16.52 28.39
C ALA A 130 -20.07 17.94 28.45
N SER A 131 -20.08 18.63 27.31
CA SER A 131 -20.40 20.03 27.19
C SER A 131 -21.48 20.27 26.13
N GLN A 132 -22.09 21.45 26.24
CA GLN A 132 -22.99 22.02 25.26
C GLN A 132 -22.24 23.14 24.52
N ILE A 133 -22.28 23.11 23.19
CA ILE A 133 -21.56 24.04 22.31
C ILE A 133 -22.58 24.81 21.47
N GLU A 134 -22.57 26.13 21.59
CA GLU A 134 -23.33 27.03 20.74
C GLU A 134 -22.60 27.19 19.40
N VAL A 135 -23.34 27.04 18.30
CA VAL A 135 -22.84 27.19 16.93
C VAL A 135 -23.41 28.48 16.36
N TYR A 136 -22.57 29.48 16.23
CA TYR A 136 -22.89 30.75 15.60
C TYR A 136 -22.47 30.75 14.14
N ILE A 137 -23.34 31.22 13.26
CA ILE A 137 -23.07 31.39 11.83
C ILE A 137 -23.46 32.81 11.45
N ASP A 138 -22.52 33.55 10.86
CA ASP A 138 -22.66 34.98 10.53
C ASP A 138 -23.14 35.81 11.74
N GLY A 139 -22.60 35.51 12.92
CA GLY A 139 -22.91 36.17 14.19
C GLY A 139 -24.27 35.81 14.82
N THR A 140 -25.06 34.94 14.18
CA THR A 140 -26.36 34.49 14.69
C THR A 140 -26.24 33.10 15.30
N LEU A 141 -26.82 32.88 16.48
CA LEU A 141 -26.91 31.53 17.07
C LEU A 141 -27.77 30.66 16.15
N TYR A 142 -27.13 29.69 15.50
CA TYR A 142 -27.75 28.84 14.49
C TYR A 142 -28.19 27.48 15.06
N ASP A 143 -27.34 26.87 15.89
CA ASP A 143 -27.60 25.56 16.49
C ASP A 143 -26.92 25.45 17.86
N THR A 144 -27.21 24.37 18.58
CA THR A 144 -26.50 23.98 19.79
C THR A 144 -26.22 22.47 19.76
N ILE A 145 -24.95 22.11 19.69
CA ILE A 145 -24.48 20.72 19.66
C ILE A 145 -23.91 20.30 21.02
N ASN A 146 -23.51 19.05 21.13
CA ASN A 146 -22.86 18.51 22.33
C ASN A 146 -21.84 17.42 21.94
N ASN A 147 -20.97 17.08 22.88
CA ASN A 147 -20.03 15.96 22.79
C ASN A 147 -20.38 14.87 23.83
N TRP A 148 -21.67 14.54 23.94
CA TRP A 148 -22.09 13.40 24.75
C TRP A 148 -21.80 12.09 24.01
N ASN A 149 -20.96 11.25 24.59
CA ASN A 149 -20.65 9.93 24.06
C ASN A 149 -21.78 8.94 24.37
N THR A 150 -22.37 8.36 23.33
CA THR A 150 -23.46 7.38 23.47
C THR A 150 -22.98 5.93 23.55
N SER A 151 -21.68 5.67 23.33
CA SER A 151 -21.12 4.32 23.42
C SER A 151 -21.11 3.82 24.88
N PRO A 152 -21.25 2.50 25.10
CA PRO A 152 -21.20 1.92 26.44
C PRO A 152 -19.90 2.26 27.17
N ILE A 153 -20.02 2.66 28.44
CA ILE A 153 -18.91 2.87 29.37
C ILE A 153 -19.21 2.18 30.69
N GLY A 154 -18.21 1.52 31.28
CA GLY A 154 -18.38 0.87 32.56
C GLY A 154 -17.13 0.15 33.02
N THR A 155 -17.31 -0.68 34.05
CA THR A 155 -16.29 -1.56 34.63
C THR A 155 -16.79 -2.99 34.61
N GLU A 156 -15.87 -3.94 34.50
CA GLU A 156 -16.18 -5.37 34.49
C GLU A 156 -15.07 -6.15 35.21
N SER A 157 -15.48 -7.26 35.83
CA SER A 157 -14.59 -8.20 36.52
C SER A 157 -14.80 -9.58 35.95
N MET A 158 -13.73 -10.22 35.50
CA MET A 158 -13.74 -11.58 34.95
C MET A 158 -12.81 -12.48 35.75
N ALA A 159 -13.16 -13.77 35.82
CA ALA A 159 -12.37 -14.79 36.47
C ALA A 159 -12.15 -15.97 35.52
N PHE A 160 -10.92 -16.46 35.48
CA PHE A 160 -10.50 -17.62 34.71
C PHE A 160 -9.67 -18.56 35.60
N GLU A 161 -9.57 -19.82 35.21
CA GLU A 161 -8.68 -20.79 35.85
C GLU A 161 -7.60 -21.23 34.84
N GLY A 162 -6.35 -21.25 35.28
CA GLY A 162 -5.23 -21.75 34.50
C GLY A 162 -5.32 -23.25 34.27
N ASP A 163 -4.87 -23.70 33.10
CA ASP A 163 -4.79 -25.11 32.70
C ASP A 163 -3.34 -25.58 32.41
N GLY A 164 -2.37 -24.66 32.51
CA GLY A 164 -0.96 -24.88 32.17
C GLY A 164 -0.62 -24.78 30.67
N LYS A 165 -1.60 -24.47 29.80
CA LYS A 165 -1.44 -24.48 28.33
C LYS A 165 -1.97 -23.20 27.67
N THR A 166 -3.14 -22.75 28.06
CA THR A 166 -3.83 -21.58 27.52
C THR A 166 -3.09 -20.31 27.91
N LYS A 167 -2.76 -19.49 26.91
CA LYS A 167 -2.05 -18.22 27.09
C LYS A 167 -2.91 -17.00 26.83
N GLN A 168 -4.09 -17.19 26.26
CA GLN A 168 -4.94 -16.10 25.79
C GLN A 168 -6.32 -16.24 26.42
N PHE A 169 -6.83 -15.13 26.97
CA PHE A 169 -8.12 -15.06 27.63
C PHE A 169 -8.91 -13.88 27.09
N ASP A 170 -10.13 -14.14 26.62
CA ASP A 170 -11.02 -13.15 25.99
C ASP A 170 -11.64 -12.23 27.05
N LEU A 171 -11.65 -10.92 26.81
CA LEU A 171 -12.32 -9.93 27.65
C LEU A 171 -13.75 -9.61 27.19
N GLY A 172 -14.22 -10.25 26.12
CA GLY A 172 -15.60 -10.18 25.63
C GLY A 172 -15.98 -8.86 24.96
N ARG A 173 -15.02 -7.94 24.75
CA ARG A 173 -15.20 -6.66 24.04
C ARG A 173 -13.88 -5.95 23.72
N ALA A 174 -13.91 -5.04 22.75
CA ALA A 174 -12.83 -4.07 22.49
C ALA A 174 -12.89 -2.85 23.43
N PHE A 175 -11.95 -1.92 23.26
CA PHE A 175 -11.88 -0.64 23.98
C PHE A 175 -11.81 -0.78 25.51
N THR A 176 -11.22 -1.86 26.00
CA THR A 176 -10.94 -2.03 27.43
C THR A 176 -9.68 -1.25 27.81
N PHE A 177 -9.59 -0.79 29.05
CA PHE A 177 -8.46 -0.02 29.58
C PHE A 177 -8.40 -0.12 31.11
N GLY A 178 -7.30 0.35 31.70
CA GLY A 178 -7.15 0.37 33.17
C GLY A 178 -7.13 -1.02 33.80
N HIS A 179 -6.56 -2.01 33.10
CA HIS A 179 -6.54 -3.40 33.53
C HIS A 179 -5.77 -3.62 34.83
N GLN A 180 -6.40 -4.28 35.79
CA GLN A 180 -5.78 -4.84 36.98
C GLN A 180 -5.88 -6.35 36.93
N ILE A 181 -4.75 -7.01 36.62
CA ILE A 181 -4.72 -8.45 36.40
C ILE A 181 -3.96 -9.12 37.53
N ARG A 182 -4.61 -10.09 38.20
CA ARG A 182 -4.01 -10.82 39.31
C ARG A 182 -3.99 -12.31 39.04
N LEU A 183 -2.87 -12.96 39.36
CA LEU A 183 -2.71 -14.41 39.33
C LEU A 183 -2.45 -14.88 40.76
N ASN A 184 -3.39 -15.63 41.35
CA ASN A 184 -3.39 -15.97 42.78
C ASN A 184 -3.13 -14.72 43.65
N ASP A 185 -3.93 -13.68 43.44
CA ASP A 185 -3.87 -12.36 44.11
C ASP A 185 -2.63 -11.49 43.81
N LYS A 186 -1.60 -12.04 43.17
CA LYS A 186 -0.41 -11.28 42.74
C LYS A 186 -0.73 -10.43 41.51
N LEU A 187 -0.61 -9.11 41.65
CA LEU A 187 -0.73 -8.16 40.54
C LEU A 187 0.38 -8.39 39.50
N LEU A 188 -0.01 -8.44 38.23
CA LEU A 188 0.89 -8.64 37.09
C LEU A 188 1.13 -7.34 36.33
N ALA A 189 2.30 -7.26 35.68
CA ALA A 189 2.66 -6.13 34.83
C ALA A 189 2.26 -6.39 33.38
N GLY A 190 1.54 -5.46 32.77
CA GLY A 190 1.20 -5.52 31.35
C GLY A 190 0.71 -4.19 30.81
N GLU A 191 0.54 -4.14 29.48
CA GLU A 191 0.06 -2.97 28.75
C GLU A 191 -0.63 -3.37 27.44
N HIS A 192 -1.27 -2.41 26.78
CA HIS A 192 -1.75 -2.60 25.40
C HIS A 192 -0.58 -2.79 24.45
N ASN A 193 -0.74 -3.70 23.49
CA ASN A 193 0.17 -3.78 22.37
C ASN A 193 0.18 -2.47 21.58
N GLN A 194 1.38 -1.92 21.36
CA GLN A 194 1.65 -0.73 20.54
C GLN A 194 2.57 -1.05 19.36
N GLY A 195 3.01 -2.31 19.22
CA GLY A 195 3.93 -2.71 18.16
C GLY A 195 3.28 -2.71 16.79
N GLY A 196 4.06 -2.45 15.74
CA GLY A 196 3.61 -2.60 14.35
C GLY A 196 3.50 -4.06 13.92
N TYR A 197 3.63 -4.32 12.62
CA TYR A 197 3.61 -5.67 12.08
C TYR A 197 4.55 -6.61 12.83
N GLY A 198 4.01 -7.73 13.31
CA GLY A 198 4.72 -8.74 14.07
C GLY A 198 5.03 -8.36 15.52
N GLY A 199 4.52 -7.23 16.01
CA GLY A 199 4.74 -6.68 17.35
C GLY A 199 4.11 -7.44 18.51
N GLY A 200 3.70 -8.70 18.33
CA GLY A 200 3.07 -9.51 19.38
C GLY A 200 4.04 -10.07 20.43
N ALA A 201 5.33 -9.73 20.35
CA ALA A 201 6.32 -10.18 21.32
C ALA A 201 6.23 -9.34 22.60
N ILE A 202 6.07 -10.01 23.75
CA ILE A 202 5.93 -9.34 25.05
C ILE A 202 7.27 -8.74 25.48
N PRO A 203 7.37 -7.40 25.66
CA PRO A 203 8.58 -6.72 26.13
C PRO A 203 9.12 -7.27 27.45
N GLY A 204 10.44 -7.26 27.61
CA GLY A 204 11.09 -7.65 28.86
C GLY A 204 10.61 -6.78 30.03
N GLY A 205 10.17 -7.42 31.12
CA GLY A 205 9.57 -6.73 32.27
C GLY A 205 8.03 -6.78 32.31
N LEU A 206 7.38 -7.23 31.23
CA LEU A 206 5.94 -7.48 31.21
C LEU A 206 5.62 -8.97 31.29
N ASP A 207 4.57 -9.29 32.05
CA ASP A 207 3.99 -10.62 32.22
C ASP A 207 2.99 -10.93 31.10
N TYR A 208 2.23 -9.92 30.67
CA TYR A 208 1.20 -10.02 29.65
C TYR A 208 1.15 -8.78 28.74
N MET A 209 0.41 -8.91 27.63
CA MET A 209 -0.05 -7.79 26.80
C MET A 209 -1.54 -7.91 26.54
N VAL A 210 -2.21 -6.78 26.38
CA VAL A 210 -3.57 -6.73 25.82
C VAL A 210 -3.45 -6.59 24.30
N ILE A 211 -4.08 -7.50 23.57
CA ILE A 211 -4.06 -7.57 22.10
C ILE A 211 -5.50 -7.60 21.57
N ARG A 212 -5.69 -7.19 20.32
CA ARG A 212 -6.97 -7.36 19.62
C ARG A 212 -7.01 -8.70 18.88
N LYS A 213 -8.16 -9.38 18.92
CA LYS A 213 -8.43 -10.65 18.22
C LYS A 213 -9.95 -10.85 18.10
N TYR A 214 -10.39 -11.64 17.11
CA TYR A 214 -11.80 -12.03 17.04
C TYR A 214 -12.19 -12.93 18.20
N GLY A 215 -13.25 -12.54 18.92
CA GLY A 215 -14.02 -13.39 19.81
C GLY A 215 -15.42 -13.63 19.24
N GLU A 216 -16.24 -14.35 19.99
CA GLU A 216 -17.63 -14.60 19.63
C GLU A 216 -18.52 -13.48 20.17
N GLY A 217 -19.20 -12.77 19.27
CA GLY A 217 -20.16 -11.73 19.59
C GLY A 217 -21.45 -12.30 20.18
N LYS A 218 -22.36 -11.41 20.62
CA LYS A 218 -23.60 -11.82 21.32
C LYS A 218 -24.53 -12.70 20.50
N ASN A 219 -24.45 -12.61 19.17
CA ASN A 219 -25.28 -13.36 18.24
C ASN A 219 -24.54 -14.56 17.62
N GLY A 220 -23.33 -14.88 18.09
CA GLY A 220 -22.46 -15.92 17.51
C GLY A 220 -21.58 -15.42 16.35
N ASP A 221 -21.84 -14.22 15.83
CA ASP A 221 -21.00 -13.61 14.79
C ASP A 221 -19.64 -13.17 15.37
N PRO A 222 -18.53 -13.26 14.61
CA PRO A 222 -17.24 -12.76 15.08
C PRO A 222 -17.29 -11.28 15.45
N GLU A 223 -16.68 -10.88 16.57
CA GLU A 223 -16.49 -9.48 16.99
C GLU A 223 -15.04 -9.25 17.42
N VAL A 224 -14.52 -8.04 17.23
CA VAL A 224 -13.17 -7.72 17.72
C VAL A 224 -13.22 -7.50 19.22
N HIS A 225 -12.48 -8.32 19.97
CA HIS A 225 -12.33 -8.19 21.41
C HIS A 225 -10.88 -7.87 21.80
N HIS A 226 -10.70 -7.33 23.00
CA HIS A 226 -9.42 -7.35 23.68
C HIS A 226 -9.21 -8.70 24.35
N TRP A 227 -8.00 -9.23 24.23
CA TRP A 227 -7.56 -10.46 24.84
C TRP A 227 -6.31 -10.21 25.67
N ILE A 228 -6.19 -10.88 26.81
CA ILE A 228 -4.94 -10.91 27.57
C ILE A 228 -4.07 -12.01 26.99
N SER A 229 -2.85 -11.70 26.57
CA SER A 229 -1.86 -12.66 26.09
C SER A 229 -0.67 -12.74 27.04
N PHE A 230 -0.49 -13.89 27.67
CA PHE A 230 0.60 -14.14 28.63
C PHE A 230 1.88 -14.66 27.99
N ARG A 231 3.01 -14.29 28.59
CA ARG A 231 4.33 -14.86 28.25
C ARG A 231 4.38 -16.36 28.53
N LYS A 232 3.89 -16.76 29.70
CA LYS A 232 3.78 -18.16 30.16
C LYS A 232 2.32 -18.43 30.52
N ALA A 233 1.81 -19.60 30.12
CA ALA A 233 0.45 -19.98 30.48
C ALA A 233 0.34 -20.09 32.01
N PRO A 234 -0.72 -19.54 32.63
CA PRO A 234 -1.06 -19.82 34.01
C PRO A 234 -1.10 -21.33 34.27
N ALA A 235 -0.47 -21.79 35.34
CA ALA A 235 -0.42 -23.19 35.71
C ALA A 235 -1.81 -23.72 36.11
N LYS A 236 -1.97 -25.05 36.08
CA LYS A 236 -3.23 -25.70 36.40
C LYS A 236 -3.71 -25.32 37.81
N GLY A 237 -4.92 -24.79 37.93
CA GLY A 237 -5.54 -24.40 39.20
C GLY A 237 -5.15 -23.01 39.71
N GLU A 238 -4.29 -22.26 39.00
CA GLU A 238 -4.06 -20.86 39.32
C GLU A 238 -5.29 -20.02 38.96
N LYS A 239 -5.72 -19.15 39.86
CA LYS A 239 -6.87 -18.27 39.65
C LYS A 239 -6.41 -16.96 39.03
N LEU A 240 -6.97 -16.64 37.87
CA LEU A 240 -6.77 -15.39 37.18
C LEU A 240 -8.00 -14.49 37.40
N THR A 241 -7.81 -13.31 37.99
CA THR A 241 -8.84 -12.27 38.06
C THR A 241 -8.43 -11.06 37.26
N VAL A 242 -9.40 -10.48 36.55
CA VAL A 242 -9.19 -9.36 35.64
C VAL A 242 -10.26 -8.32 35.91
N ASP A 243 -9.85 -7.18 36.46
CA ASP A 243 -10.71 -6.01 36.59
C ASP A 243 -10.31 -4.99 35.53
N PHE A 244 -11.27 -4.45 34.78
CA PHE A 244 -10.99 -3.45 33.77
C PHE A 244 -12.15 -2.48 33.58
N SER A 245 -11.86 -1.33 32.96
CA SER A 245 -12.86 -0.41 32.43
C SER A 245 -13.02 -0.60 30.93
N TYR A 246 -14.15 -0.22 30.37
CA TYR A 246 -14.38 -0.19 28.92
C TYR A 246 -15.06 1.11 28.52
N GLY A 247 -14.77 1.59 27.32
CA GLY A 247 -15.36 2.81 26.78
C GLY A 247 -14.63 3.28 25.52
N GLU A 248 -15.40 3.46 24.45
CA GLU A 248 -14.93 3.93 23.14
C GLU A 248 -14.83 5.46 23.12
N GLU A 249 -13.77 6.01 22.54
CA GLU A 249 -13.74 7.42 22.12
C GLU A 249 -14.20 7.52 20.66
N ILE A 250 -14.96 8.56 20.34
CA ILE A 250 -15.43 8.81 18.97
C ILE A 250 -14.52 9.88 18.36
N SER A 251 -13.95 9.57 17.20
CA SER A 251 -13.02 10.43 16.46
C SER A 251 -13.43 10.49 14.99
N TYR A 252 -12.67 11.21 14.16
CA TYR A 252 -12.89 11.21 12.71
C TYR A 252 -12.86 9.79 12.12
N GLU A 253 -11.96 8.95 12.61
CA GLU A 253 -11.87 7.56 12.20
C GLU A 253 -12.63 6.62 13.14
N LYS A 254 -13.56 5.84 12.56
CA LYS A 254 -14.25 4.71 13.17
C LYS A 254 -13.39 3.46 13.01
N THR A 255 -13.09 2.82 14.13
CA THR A 255 -12.18 1.67 14.21
C THR A 255 -12.35 0.96 15.54
N THR A 256 -11.98 -0.32 15.62
CA THR A 256 -11.81 -1.05 16.90
C THR A 256 -10.50 -0.74 17.63
N ILE A 257 -9.67 0.19 17.13
CA ILE A 257 -8.43 0.65 17.78
C ILE A 257 -8.74 1.68 18.89
N GLY A 258 -8.55 1.27 20.13
CA GLY A 258 -8.69 2.04 21.35
C GLY A 258 -7.39 2.69 21.86
N LYS A 259 -7.55 3.41 22.97
CA LYS A 259 -6.45 4.02 23.72
C LYS A 259 -6.44 3.50 25.16
N SER A 260 -5.25 3.26 25.70
CA SER A 260 -5.07 2.92 27.12
C SER A 260 -5.55 4.06 28.04
N ASP A 261 -5.58 3.80 29.35
CA ASP A 261 -5.83 4.78 30.41
C ASP A 261 -4.80 5.93 30.42
N LYS A 262 -3.61 5.68 29.87
CA LYS A 262 -2.54 6.68 29.68
C LYS A 262 -2.64 7.44 28.35
N GLY A 263 -3.72 7.24 27.59
CA GLY A 263 -3.91 7.87 26.29
C GLY A 263 -3.01 7.32 25.17
N LYS A 264 -2.31 6.19 25.39
CA LYS A 264 -1.50 5.56 24.35
C LYS A 264 -2.38 4.77 23.39
N LEU A 265 -2.21 5.02 22.09
CA LEU A 265 -2.94 4.33 21.02
C LEU A 265 -2.44 2.89 20.91
N GLU A 266 -3.35 1.93 20.79
CA GLU A 266 -2.97 0.55 20.59
C GLU A 266 -2.59 0.25 19.12
N SER A 267 -2.01 -0.91 18.89
CA SER A 267 -1.56 -1.36 17.58
C SER A 267 -2.71 -1.44 16.58
N PRO A 268 -2.53 -0.97 15.33
CA PRO A 268 -3.47 -1.22 14.25
C PRO A 268 -3.50 -2.69 13.80
N PHE A 269 -2.59 -3.53 14.30
CA PHE A 269 -2.51 -4.97 14.05
C PHE A 269 -3.05 -5.78 15.24
N GLY A 270 -3.82 -6.82 14.93
CA GLY A 270 -4.34 -7.81 15.86
C GLY A 270 -3.78 -9.21 15.60
N ASP A 271 -4.05 -10.12 16.54
CA ASP A 271 -3.78 -11.56 16.41
C ASP A 271 -4.90 -12.19 15.59
N GLY A 272 -4.66 -12.33 14.29
CA GLY A 272 -5.67 -12.72 13.30
C GLY A 272 -5.24 -13.88 12.42
N ASP A 273 -5.95 -14.02 11.32
CA ASP A 273 -5.91 -15.14 10.38
C ASP A 273 -5.04 -14.88 9.13
N VAL A 274 -4.57 -13.65 8.94
CA VAL A 274 -3.80 -13.25 7.75
C VAL A 274 -2.51 -12.56 8.14
N ALA A 275 -1.38 -13.11 7.69
CA ALA A 275 -0.08 -12.47 7.85
C ALA A 275 0.18 -11.45 6.72
N PHE A 276 0.46 -10.19 7.08
CA PHE A 276 0.86 -9.14 6.13
C PHE A 276 2.09 -9.54 5.30
N ASP A 277 3.10 -10.17 5.92
CA ASP A 277 4.19 -10.87 5.23
C ASP A 277 4.02 -12.39 5.40
N ILE A 278 3.56 -13.04 4.33
CA ILE A 278 3.35 -14.49 4.28
C ILE A 278 4.65 -15.29 4.41
N THR A 279 5.82 -14.65 4.27
CA THR A 279 7.14 -15.27 4.39
C THR A 279 7.62 -15.37 5.84
N LYS A 280 7.04 -14.55 6.73
CA LYS A 280 7.35 -14.52 8.17
C LYS A 280 6.05 -14.35 8.98
N PRO A 281 5.15 -15.34 8.95
CA PRO A 281 3.88 -15.24 9.64
C PRO A 281 4.13 -14.91 11.12
N SER A 282 3.50 -13.83 11.58
CA SER A 282 3.55 -13.42 12.97
C SER A 282 2.15 -13.44 13.55
N ARG A 283 2.06 -13.67 14.86
CA ARG A 283 0.77 -13.74 15.58
C ARG A 283 0.00 -12.44 15.39
N VAL A 284 0.58 -11.33 15.85
CA VAL A 284 -0.02 -10.00 15.69
C VAL A 284 0.42 -9.39 14.36
N SER A 285 -0.39 -9.55 13.34
CA SER A 285 -0.05 -9.18 11.97
C SER A 285 -1.22 -8.76 11.08
N SER A 286 -2.45 -8.92 11.55
CA SER A 286 -3.64 -8.74 10.73
C SER A 286 -4.36 -7.44 11.06
N GLY A 287 -4.87 -6.74 10.04
CA GLY A 287 -6.00 -5.85 10.24
C GLY A 287 -7.25 -6.69 10.53
N LEU A 288 -8.04 -6.33 11.54
CA LEU A 288 -9.24 -7.07 11.97
C LEU A 288 -10.56 -6.43 11.50
N ASP A 289 -10.48 -5.29 10.84
CA ASP A 289 -11.62 -4.47 10.44
C ASP A 289 -11.11 -3.32 9.57
N PHE A 290 -11.99 -2.79 8.72
CA PHE A 290 -11.70 -1.59 7.93
C PHE A 290 -11.70 -0.33 8.80
N ARG A 291 -11.19 0.77 8.23
CA ARG A 291 -11.26 2.10 8.83
C ARG A 291 -12.16 2.96 7.98
N GLU A 292 -13.06 3.72 8.59
CA GLU A 292 -13.95 4.61 7.86
C GLU A 292 -14.24 5.86 8.65
N THR A 293 -14.72 6.90 7.98
CA THR A 293 -15.18 8.10 8.67
C THR A 293 -16.32 7.75 9.65
N ASP A 294 -16.26 8.26 10.88
CA ASP A 294 -17.31 8.08 11.88
C ASP A 294 -18.41 9.13 11.76
N ASP A 295 -19.60 8.73 11.32
CA ASP A 295 -20.75 9.63 11.21
C ASP A 295 -21.20 10.20 12.57
N ARG A 296 -20.86 9.55 13.71
CA ARG A 296 -21.16 10.08 15.05
C ARG A 296 -20.32 11.31 15.40
N ALA A 297 -19.18 11.50 14.75
CA ALA A 297 -18.29 12.65 14.94
C ALA A 297 -18.73 13.89 14.12
N ILE A 298 -19.76 13.75 13.27
CA ILE A 298 -20.06 14.70 12.20
C ILE A 298 -21.36 15.46 12.46
N LYS A 299 -21.33 16.77 12.19
CA LYS A 299 -22.52 17.61 12.10
C LYS A 299 -22.48 18.46 10.84
N THR A 300 -23.55 18.42 10.03
CA THR A 300 -23.63 19.14 8.75
C THR A 300 -24.76 20.17 8.74
N TYR A 301 -24.47 21.35 8.21
CA TYR A 301 -25.40 22.46 7.97
C TYR A 301 -25.41 22.80 6.48
N ARG A 302 -26.60 22.93 5.88
CA ARG A 302 -26.76 23.26 4.45
C ARG A 302 -27.46 24.60 4.27
N PHE A 303 -27.10 25.28 3.19
CA PHE A 303 -27.54 26.62 2.82
C PHE A 303 -27.90 26.65 1.35
N GLU A 304 -28.75 27.61 0.96
CA GLU A 304 -29.19 27.76 -0.44
C GLU A 304 -28.12 28.37 -1.35
N ASN A 305 -27.14 29.09 -0.77
CA ASN A 305 -26.15 29.83 -1.53
C ASN A 305 -24.71 29.56 -1.06
N VAL A 306 -23.83 29.43 -2.06
CA VAL A 306 -22.38 29.45 -1.88
C VAL A 306 -21.96 30.87 -1.50
N LYS A 307 -21.47 31.04 -0.27
CA LYS A 307 -20.82 32.28 0.18
C LYS A 307 -19.84 31.97 1.32
N LYS A 308 -18.95 32.92 1.59
CA LYS A 308 -18.14 32.90 2.80
C LYS A 308 -19.03 33.12 4.02
N ARG A 309 -18.86 32.29 5.05
CA ARG A 309 -19.55 32.37 6.34
C ARG A 309 -18.54 32.42 7.47
N ASP A 310 -18.83 33.24 8.47
CA ASP A 310 -18.07 33.28 9.71
C ASP A 310 -18.73 32.37 10.74
N VAL A 311 -17.95 31.48 11.33
CA VAL A 311 -18.41 30.46 12.28
C VAL A 311 -17.73 30.67 13.62
N GLU A 312 -18.52 30.66 14.70
CA GLU A 312 -18.01 30.59 16.07
C GLU A 312 -18.62 29.39 16.79
N LEU A 313 -17.76 28.55 17.36
CA LEU A 313 -18.13 27.41 18.20
C LEU A 313 -17.78 27.78 19.64
N ARG A 314 -18.77 27.97 20.51
CA ARG A 314 -18.55 28.45 21.87
C ARG A 314 -19.08 27.48 22.91
N ILE A 315 -18.26 27.14 23.90
CA ILE A 315 -18.68 26.29 25.02
C ILE A 315 -19.63 27.09 25.92
N LYS A 316 -20.89 26.66 25.97
CA LYS A 316 -21.91 27.23 26.85
C LYS A 316 -21.75 26.74 28.30
N GLY A 317 -21.37 25.48 28.46
CA GLY A 317 -21.23 24.84 29.77
C GLY A 317 -21.41 23.33 29.70
N ASN A 318 -21.61 22.71 30.85
CA ASN A 318 -21.79 21.25 30.96
C ASN A 318 -23.14 20.79 30.38
N TYR A 319 -23.14 19.62 29.77
CA TYR A 319 -24.34 18.97 29.22
C TYR A 319 -24.80 17.81 30.12
N LYS A 320 -26.13 17.61 30.22
CA LYS A 320 -26.77 16.51 30.98
C LYS A 320 -26.21 16.28 32.40
N GLY A 321 -25.88 17.34 33.12
CA GLY A 321 -25.42 17.26 34.51
C GLY A 321 -23.98 16.78 34.69
N ALA A 322 -23.16 16.80 33.62
CA ALA A 322 -21.72 16.64 33.72
C ALA A 322 -21.12 17.61 34.76
N LYS A 323 -20.08 17.17 35.45
CA LYS A 323 -19.48 17.89 36.61
C LYS A 323 -18.02 18.31 36.38
N GLY A 324 -17.38 17.75 35.36
CA GLY A 324 -16.02 18.09 34.96
C GLY A 324 -15.94 19.45 34.27
N LEU A 325 -14.73 19.81 33.84
CA LEU A 325 -14.48 21.02 33.07
C LEU A 325 -14.98 20.81 31.62
N PRO A 326 -15.95 21.59 31.12
CA PRO A 326 -16.48 21.38 29.78
C PRO A 326 -15.39 21.60 28.73
N TYR A 327 -15.43 20.80 27.67
CA TYR A 327 -14.46 20.86 26.57
C TYR A 327 -15.13 20.79 25.20
N PHE A 328 -14.41 21.13 24.15
CA PHE A 328 -14.76 20.78 22.77
C PHE A 328 -13.47 20.43 22.00
N ILE A 329 -13.47 19.31 21.27
CA ILE A 329 -12.33 18.93 20.41
C ILE A 329 -12.75 19.18 18.96
N PHE A 330 -12.19 20.22 18.35
CA PHE A 330 -12.33 20.49 16.93
C PHE A 330 -11.29 19.71 16.15
N ASN A 331 -11.72 18.83 15.24
CA ASN A 331 -10.78 18.19 14.32
C ASN A 331 -10.60 19.03 13.05
N PHE A 332 -11.69 19.22 12.29
CA PHE A 332 -11.71 20.10 11.12
C PHE A 332 -13.14 20.49 10.75
N ALA A 333 -13.27 21.49 9.87
CA ALA A 333 -14.51 21.79 9.17
C ALA A 333 -14.28 21.74 7.66
N THR A 334 -15.27 21.30 6.89
CA THR A 334 -15.21 21.29 5.42
C THR A 334 -16.58 21.58 4.81
N ASN A 335 -16.62 22.01 3.56
CA ASN A 335 -17.86 22.10 2.80
C ASN A 335 -18.16 20.82 2.01
N ARG A 336 -17.17 19.97 1.71
CA ARG A 336 -17.32 18.70 0.98
C ARG A 336 -16.26 17.64 1.35
N PHE A 337 -16.44 16.42 0.85
CA PHE A 337 -15.44 15.33 0.80
C PHE A 337 -14.89 14.86 2.13
N PHE A 338 -15.72 14.30 3.01
CA PHE A 338 -15.28 13.82 4.32
C PHE A 338 -15.58 12.34 4.58
N HIS A 339 -16.27 11.65 3.67
CA HIS A 339 -16.58 10.22 3.79
C HIS A 339 -15.56 9.35 3.05
N PHE A 340 -14.65 8.75 3.80
CA PHE A 340 -13.66 7.84 3.26
C PHE A 340 -13.63 6.52 4.03
N GLN A 341 -13.24 5.45 3.35
CA GLN A 341 -12.97 4.15 3.94
C GLN A 341 -11.61 3.63 3.45
N ASN A 342 -10.73 3.23 4.36
CA ASN A 342 -9.59 2.38 4.08
C ASN A 342 -10.03 0.92 4.27
N ALA A 343 -10.36 0.29 3.15
CA ALA A 343 -10.70 -1.13 3.01
C ALA A 343 -9.50 -1.98 2.55
N GLY A 344 -8.28 -1.53 2.80
CA GLY A 344 -7.06 -2.32 2.61
C GLY A 344 -6.84 -3.28 3.77
N ILE A 345 -6.22 -4.44 3.54
CA ILE A 345 -5.65 -5.26 4.61
C ILE A 345 -4.34 -5.91 4.14
N GLY A 346 -3.32 -5.88 5.00
CA GLY A 346 -2.05 -6.55 4.75
C GLY A 346 -2.17 -8.02 4.35
N GLY A 347 -1.47 -8.43 3.29
CA GLY A 347 -1.43 -9.83 2.85
C GLY A 347 -2.69 -10.30 2.12
N TRP A 348 -3.69 -9.42 1.93
CA TRP A 348 -4.93 -9.77 1.25
C TRP A 348 -4.79 -9.92 -0.26
N LYS A 349 -5.66 -10.76 -0.82
CA LYS A 349 -5.85 -11.11 -2.22
C LYS A 349 -7.36 -11.20 -2.51
N LEU A 350 -7.77 -11.17 -3.77
CA LEU A 350 -9.19 -11.10 -4.18
C LEU A 350 -10.05 -12.20 -3.58
N THR A 351 -9.52 -13.42 -3.45
CA THR A 351 -10.26 -14.55 -2.86
C THR A 351 -10.74 -14.29 -1.43
N PHE A 352 -10.03 -13.44 -0.67
CA PHE A 352 -10.45 -13.06 0.68
C PHE A 352 -11.57 -12.03 0.67
N PHE A 353 -11.51 -11.03 -0.23
CA PHE A 353 -12.62 -10.10 -0.42
C PHE A 353 -13.90 -10.82 -0.84
N ASN A 354 -13.77 -11.83 -1.70
CA ASN A 354 -14.87 -12.65 -2.23
C ASN A 354 -15.43 -13.69 -1.24
N ASN A 355 -14.80 -13.85 -0.07
CA ASN A 355 -15.23 -14.82 0.93
C ASN A 355 -16.52 -14.33 1.62
N PRO A 356 -17.66 -15.03 1.48
CA PRO A 356 -18.92 -14.61 2.09
C PRO A 356 -18.92 -14.67 3.63
N ASP A 357 -18.00 -15.44 4.21
CA ASP A 357 -17.85 -15.65 5.65
C ASP A 357 -16.98 -14.56 6.31
N GLU A 358 -16.39 -13.68 5.51
CA GLU A 358 -15.55 -12.59 6.00
C GLU A 358 -16.40 -11.40 6.47
N PHE A 359 -16.69 -11.38 7.77
CA PHE A 359 -17.68 -10.50 8.39
C PHE A 359 -17.25 -9.03 8.45
N HIS A 360 -15.98 -8.75 8.77
CA HIS A 360 -15.50 -7.39 9.05
C HIS A 360 -14.71 -6.75 7.93
N ARG A 361 -14.32 -7.52 6.92
CA ARG A 361 -13.35 -7.08 5.91
C ARG A 361 -13.72 -7.51 4.48
N GLY A 362 -14.88 -8.13 4.25
CA GLY A 362 -15.27 -8.65 2.94
C GLY A 362 -15.92 -7.60 2.03
N TYR A 363 -16.29 -8.00 0.80
CA TYR A 363 -17.01 -7.14 -0.14
C TYR A 363 -18.31 -6.56 0.45
N LYS A 364 -19.00 -7.32 1.31
CA LYS A 364 -20.21 -6.85 2.02
C LYS A 364 -19.91 -5.64 2.89
N LYS A 365 -18.78 -5.65 3.61
CA LYS A 365 -18.37 -4.52 4.46
C LYS A 365 -18.01 -3.28 3.65
N ILE A 366 -17.37 -3.46 2.49
CA ILE A 366 -17.16 -2.37 1.53
C ILE A 366 -18.51 -1.78 1.10
N ALA A 367 -19.45 -2.64 0.70
CA ALA A 367 -20.77 -2.20 0.28
C ALA A 367 -21.57 -1.52 1.40
N GLU A 368 -21.48 -1.98 2.65
CA GLU A 368 -22.15 -1.37 3.82
C GLU A 368 -21.78 0.10 4.02
N PHE A 369 -20.52 0.48 3.72
CA PHE A 369 -20.09 1.88 3.74
C PHE A 369 -20.81 2.76 2.71
N ASN A 370 -21.52 2.14 1.77
CA ASN A 370 -22.26 2.78 0.69
C ASN A 370 -21.37 3.68 -0.18
N PRO A 371 -20.29 3.14 -0.77
CA PRO A 371 -19.38 3.91 -1.60
C PRO A 371 -20.04 4.31 -2.92
N ASP A 372 -19.75 5.52 -3.37
CA ASP A 372 -19.97 5.96 -4.73
C ASP A 372 -18.81 5.55 -5.65
N ILE A 373 -17.59 5.48 -5.09
CA ILE A 373 -16.37 5.07 -5.78
C ILE A 373 -15.64 4.03 -4.93
N VAL A 374 -15.18 2.96 -5.57
CA VAL A 374 -14.21 2.00 -5.02
C VAL A 374 -12.92 2.06 -5.83
N TYR A 375 -11.83 2.48 -5.19
CA TYR A 375 -10.48 2.33 -5.70
C TYR A 375 -9.90 0.99 -5.24
N MET A 376 -9.54 0.11 -6.18
CA MET A 376 -8.97 -1.21 -5.88
C MET A 376 -7.50 -1.28 -6.30
N GLU A 377 -6.61 -1.19 -5.31
CA GLU A 377 -5.23 -1.64 -5.48
C GLU A 377 -5.21 -3.16 -5.47
N THR A 378 -4.64 -3.76 -6.51
CA THR A 378 -4.62 -5.21 -6.66
C THR A 378 -3.32 -5.67 -7.29
N THR A 379 -3.09 -6.99 -7.32
CA THR A 379 -1.98 -7.76 -7.93
C THR A 379 -0.85 -8.25 -7.02
N PRO A 380 -0.27 -7.48 -6.07
CA PRO A 380 0.94 -7.92 -5.37
C PRO A 380 0.86 -9.23 -4.62
N ASN A 381 -0.30 -9.55 -4.06
CA ASN A 381 -0.50 -10.77 -3.28
C ASN A 381 -1.23 -11.87 -4.05
N ASP A 382 -2.05 -11.50 -5.04
CA ASP A 382 -2.70 -12.46 -5.92
C ASP A 382 -1.69 -13.23 -6.79
N ASP A 383 -0.62 -12.56 -7.22
CA ASP A 383 0.42 -13.12 -8.11
C ASP A 383 1.12 -14.35 -7.53
N TRP A 384 1.26 -14.45 -6.20
CA TRP A 384 1.79 -15.65 -5.53
C TRP A 384 0.94 -16.91 -5.80
N SER A 385 -0.29 -16.75 -6.28
CA SER A 385 -1.26 -17.82 -6.52
C SER A 385 -1.78 -17.92 -7.95
N VAL A 386 -1.44 -16.99 -8.85
CA VAL A 386 -1.94 -17.02 -10.24
C VAL A 386 -1.44 -18.23 -11.02
N GLY A 387 -0.18 -18.63 -10.81
CA GLY A 387 0.42 -19.76 -11.52
C GLY A 387 0.36 -19.57 -13.04
N GLY A 388 -0.05 -20.61 -13.78
CA GLY A 388 -0.36 -20.50 -15.21
C GLY A 388 0.84 -20.40 -16.16
N TYR A 389 2.07 -20.57 -15.66
CA TYR A 389 3.29 -20.59 -16.49
C TYR A 389 3.28 -21.74 -17.50
N LYS A 390 3.71 -21.44 -18.74
CA LYS A 390 3.63 -22.37 -19.88
C LYS A 390 4.99 -22.94 -20.31
N LEU A 391 6.06 -22.16 -20.14
CA LEU A 391 7.41 -22.50 -20.62
C LEU A 391 8.36 -22.67 -19.45
N TYR A 392 9.29 -23.62 -19.55
CA TYR A 392 10.35 -23.79 -18.56
C TYR A 392 11.69 -24.20 -19.17
N THR A 393 12.75 -23.88 -18.45
CA THR A 393 14.14 -24.19 -18.80
C THR A 393 14.75 -25.04 -17.70
N GLU A 394 15.50 -26.06 -18.09
CA GLU A 394 16.24 -26.96 -17.20
C GLU A 394 17.74 -26.64 -17.21
N HIS A 395 18.31 -26.59 -16.01
CA HIS A 395 19.73 -26.41 -15.72
C HIS A 395 20.20 -27.65 -14.95
N PRO A 396 20.65 -28.71 -15.64
CA PRO A 396 21.08 -29.94 -15.01
C PRO A 396 22.48 -29.82 -14.41
N GLU A 397 22.78 -30.67 -13.43
CA GLU A 397 24.13 -30.91 -12.90
C GLU A 397 24.86 -29.68 -12.33
N LEU A 398 24.12 -28.70 -11.80
CA LEU A 398 24.71 -27.53 -11.17
C LEU A 398 25.46 -27.89 -9.88
N THR A 399 26.63 -27.32 -9.68
CA THR A 399 27.26 -27.27 -8.35
C THR A 399 26.45 -26.39 -7.40
N LEU A 400 26.67 -26.54 -6.09
CA LEU A 400 26.04 -25.66 -5.10
C LEU A 400 26.34 -24.17 -5.36
N GLN A 401 27.57 -23.86 -5.75
CA GLN A 401 28.00 -22.48 -6.01
C GLN A 401 27.28 -21.88 -7.23
N GLU A 402 27.13 -22.67 -8.30
CA GLU A 402 26.39 -22.24 -9.49
C GLU A 402 24.92 -22.05 -9.17
N LEU A 403 24.28 -23.01 -8.49
CA LEU A 403 22.89 -22.89 -8.07
C LEU A 403 22.65 -21.63 -7.21
N GLN A 404 23.53 -21.34 -6.25
CA GLN A 404 23.43 -20.17 -5.38
C GLN A 404 23.71 -18.83 -6.08
N SER A 405 24.25 -18.85 -7.30
CA SER A 405 24.42 -17.66 -8.15
C SER A 405 23.19 -17.34 -9.00
N ILE A 406 22.23 -18.27 -9.10
CA ILE A 406 21.04 -18.10 -9.93
C ILE A 406 19.98 -17.26 -9.21
N ARG A 407 19.34 -16.38 -9.98
CA ARG A 407 18.10 -15.70 -9.58
C ARG A 407 16.93 -16.62 -9.86
N THR A 408 16.16 -16.90 -8.82
CA THR A 408 15.31 -18.07 -8.80
C THR A 408 13.86 -17.77 -9.14
N LEU A 409 13.44 -16.52 -9.32
CA LEU A 409 12.03 -16.19 -9.59
C LEU A 409 11.70 -16.18 -11.12
N PRO A 410 10.60 -16.83 -11.58
CA PRO A 410 9.78 -17.81 -10.87
C PRO A 410 10.42 -19.21 -10.92
N PRO A 411 10.62 -19.90 -9.77
CA PRO A 411 11.26 -21.20 -9.77
C PRO A 411 10.23 -22.26 -10.19
N LYS A 412 10.66 -23.35 -10.83
CA LYS A 412 9.82 -24.53 -11.06
C LYS A 412 10.18 -25.66 -10.10
N SER A 413 11.47 -26.01 -10.01
CA SER A 413 11.92 -27.05 -9.08
C SER A 413 13.43 -26.96 -8.79
N ILE A 414 13.85 -27.50 -7.65
CA ILE A 414 15.26 -27.79 -7.32
C ILE A 414 15.29 -29.24 -6.83
N THR A 415 16.16 -30.07 -7.42
CA THR A 415 16.35 -31.47 -7.00
C THR A 415 17.83 -31.77 -6.82
N TYR A 416 18.22 -32.18 -5.62
CA TYR A 416 19.57 -32.62 -5.28
C TYR A 416 19.80 -34.08 -5.69
N ASN A 417 20.92 -34.35 -6.37
CA ASN A 417 21.38 -35.67 -6.72
C ASN A 417 22.53 -36.10 -5.80
N GLU A 418 22.28 -37.09 -4.93
CA GLU A 418 23.28 -37.58 -3.97
C GLU A 418 24.50 -38.22 -4.64
N SER A 419 24.31 -38.89 -5.77
CA SER A 419 25.38 -39.66 -6.43
C SER A 419 26.46 -38.78 -7.06
N SER A 420 26.06 -37.64 -7.65
CA SER A 420 26.95 -36.68 -8.28
C SER A 420 27.22 -35.44 -7.42
N ASN A 421 26.52 -35.28 -6.29
CA ASN A 421 26.57 -34.10 -5.43
C ASN A 421 26.30 -32.79 -6.21
N THR A 422 25.30 -32.83 -7.09
CA THR A 422 24.85 -31.72 -7.94
C THR A 422 23.35 -31.47 -7.81
N TYR A 423 22.85 -30.41 -8.45
CA TYR A 423 21.44 -30.03 -8.44
C TYR A 423 20.90 -29.89 -9.86
N ASN A 424 19.70 -30.40 -10.09
CA ASN A 424 18.90 -30.07 -11.25
C ASN A 424 17.94 -28.95 -10.88
N PHE A 425 18.05 -27.81 -11.56
CA PHE A 425 17.21 -26.64 -11.34
C PHE A 425 16.33 -26.39 -12.56
N GLN A 426 15.05 -26.13 -12.33
CA GLN A 426 14.12 -25.73 -13.38
C GLN A 426 13.52 -24.36 -13.04
N LYS A 427 13.38 -23.51 -14.06
CA LYS A 427 12.83 -22.15 -13.94
C LYS A 427 11.70 -21.96 -14.96
N TRP A 428 10.63 -21.25 -14.58
CA TRP A 428 9.48 -20.93 -15.44
C TRP A 428 9.80 -19.84 -16.49
N VAL A 429 10.78 -20.13 -17.35
CA VAL A 429 11.22 -19.29 -18.47
C VAL A 429 11.54 -20.18 -19.67
N GLY A 430 11.39 -19.67 -20.88
CA GLY A 430 11.97 -20.21 -22.11
C GLY A 430 13.06 -19.31 -22.65
N LYS A 431 13.55 -19.61 -23.85
CA LYS A 431 14.58 -18.81 -24.55
C LYS A 431 14.10 -18.34 -25.92
N ILE A 432 14.37 -17.08 -26.26
CA ILE A 432 13.99 -16.51 -27.56
C ILE A 432 14.95 -17.05 -28.64
N GLU A 433 14.41 -17.73 -29.65
CA GLU A 433 15.17 -18.19 -30.83
C GLU A 433 15.18 -17.12 -31.94
N LYS A 434 14.00 -16.58 -32.25
CA LYS A 434 13.78 -15.55 -33.27
C LYS A 434 12.72 -14.57 -32.78
N ILE A 435 12.86 -13.31 -33.18
CA ILE A 435 11.90 -12.26 -32.84
C ILE A 435 11.71 -11.31 -34.01
N THR A 436 10.47 -10.89 -34.22
CA THR A 436 10.08 -9.80 -35.11
C THR A 436 9.23 -8.82 -34.32
N ALA A 437 8.84 -7.70 -34.94
CA ALA A 437 7.91 -6.78 -34.30
C ALA A 437 6.57 -7.45 -33.91
N ASN A 438 6.09 -8.45 -34.66
CA ASN A 438 4.75 -9.03 -34.48
C ASN A 438 4.75 -10.47 -33.97
N SER A 439 5.93 -11.08 -33.77
CA SER A 439 5.99 -12.48 -33.37
C SER A 439 7.31 -12.86 -32.70
N VAL A 440 7.26 -13.96 -31.94
CA VAL A 440 8.44 -14.61 -31.35
C VAL A 440 8.37 -16.11 -31.59
N THR A 441 9.52 -16.70 -31.88
CA THR A 441 9.73 -18.15 -31.82
C THR A 441 10.56 -18.46 -30.59
N PHE A 442 10.05 -19.34 -29.73
CA PHE A 442 10.81 -19.82 -28.58
C PHE A 442 11.55 -21.10 -28.92
N LEU A 443 12.75 -21.24 -28.35
CA LEU A 443 13.56 -22.44 -28.49
C LEU A 443 12.85 -23.63 -27.83
N SER A 444 12.81 -24.74 -28.55
CA SER A 444 12.24 -26.01 -28.09
C SER A 444 13.29 -27.10 -28.29
N ASP A 445 13.89 -27.54 -27.19
CA ASP A 445 14.92 -28.57 -27.18
C ASP A 445 14.85 -29.39 -25.88
N LYS A 446 15.90 -30.17 -25.56
CA LYS A 446 15.90 -30.99 -24.33
C LYS A 446 15.88 -30.15 -23.05
N LEU A 447 16.41 -28.94 -23.08
CA LEU A 447 16.52 -28.05 -21.93
C LEU A 447 15.38 -27.02 -21.89
N HIS A 448 14.79 -26.67 -23.02
CA HIS A 448 13.74 -25.65 -23.13
C HIS A 448 12.44 -26.31 -23.59
N GLN A 449 11.43 -26.34 -22.73
CA GLN A 449 10.23 -27.14 -22.94
C GLN A 449 8.95 -26.34 -22.64
N ALA A 450 7.87 -26.69 -23.32
CA ALA A 450 6.52 -26.27 -22.97
C ALA A 450 5.93 -27.28 -21.97
N ASP A 451 5.52 -26.81 -20.80
CA ASP A 451 4.81 -27.61 -19.80
C ASP A 451 3.34 -27.78 -20.21
N THR A 452 2.71 -26.67 -20.61
CA THR A 452 1.43 -26.68 -21.31
C THR A 452 1.52 -25.76 -22.52
N PRO A 453 0.83 -26.07 -23.64
CA PRO A 453 0.84 -25.21 -24.82
C PRO A 453 0.34 -23.80 -24.50
N PRO A 454 1.02 -22.74 -24.99
CA PRO A 454 0.46 -21.40 -25.04
C PRO A 454 -0.89 -21.35 -25.76
N GLN A 455 -1.75 -20.44 -25.35
CA GLN A 455 -3.08 -20.24 -25.92
C GLN A 455 -3.33 -18.77 -26.27
N GLN A 456 -4.30 -18.53 -27.15
CA GLN A 456 -4.79 -17.17 -27.40
C GLN A 456 -5.30 -16.57 -26.07
N GLY A 457 -4.93 -15.32 -25.82
CA GLY A 457 -5.25 -14.61 -24.57
C GLY A 457 -4.22 -14.79 -23.44
N ASP A 458 -3.25 -15.69 -23.58
CA ASP A 458 -2.09 -15.71 -22.68
C ASP A 458 -1.24 -14.44 -22.85
N TYR A 459 -0.45 -14.10 -21.84
CA TYR A 459 0.45 -12.96 -21.87
C TYR A 459 1.90 -13.43 -21.92
N VAL A 460 2.69 -12.76 -22.77
CA VAL A 460 4.08 -13.09 -23.03
C VAL A 460 5.01 -11.94 -22.63
N PHE A 461 5.96 -12.25 -21.75
CA PHE A 461 7.10 -11.41 -21.41
C PHE A 461 8.25 -11.70 -22.38
N LEU A 462 8.84 -10.66 -22.96
CA LEU A 462 9.92 -10.76 -23.94
C LEU A 462 11.12 -9.91 -23.48
N GLY A 463 12.27 -10.55 -23.26
CA GLY A 463 13.52 -9.88 -22.90
C GLY A 463 14.11 -10.40 -21.60
N GLY A 464 14.70 -9.50 -20.80
CA GLY A 464 15.26 -9.88 -19.50
C GLY A 464 15.09 -8.73 -18.53
N TYR A 465 14.68 -9.02 -17.29
CA TYR A 465 14.68 -8.01 -16.24
C TYR A 465 16.00 -8.02 -15.49
N PHE A 466 16.73 -6.91 -15.57
CA PHE A 466 17.96 -6.70 -14.80
C PHE A 466 17.71 -5.67 -13.70
N SER A 467 17.20 -4.49 -14.02
CA SER A 467 16.82 -3.46 -13.03
C SER A 467 15.76 -2.46 -13.50
N ASN A 468 15.32 -2.54 -14.76
CA ASN A 468 14.51 -1.50 -15.37
C ASN A 468 13.30 -2.12 -16.11
N ASN A 469 12.11 -1.56 -15.88
CA ASN A 469 10.87 -2.05 -16.49
C ASN A 469 10.74 -1.77 -17.99
N ARG A 470 11.73 -1.10 -18.61
CA ARG A 470 11.91 -0.97 -20.06
C ARG A 470 12.95 -1.96 -20.65
N GLU A 471 13.45 -2.92 -19.88
CA GLU A 471 14.32 -4.00 -20.40
C GLU A 471 13.53 -5.20 -20.93
N TYR A 472 12.21 -5.15 -20.83
CA TYR A 472 11.31 -6.15 -21.35
C TYR A 472 10.05 -5.49 -21.89
N VAL A 473 9.29 -6.26 -22.67
CA VAL A 473 7.98 -5.86 -23.15
C VAL A 473 6.99 -7.00 -22.93
N VAL A 474 5.71 -6.66 -22.72
CA VAL A 474 4.63 -7.63 -22.61
C VAL A 474 3.70 -7.52 -23.81
N ARG A 475 3.23 -8.66 -24.30
CA ARG A 475 2.20 -8.77 -25.34
C ARG A 475 1.14 -9.78 -24.96
N LYS A 476 -0.04 -9.66 -25.57
CA LYS A 476 -1.05 -10.71 -25.53
C LYS A 476 -0.87 -11.63 -26.73
N VAL A 477 -1.03 -12.92 -26.52
CA VAL A 477 -0.96 -13.92 -27.59
C VAL A 477 -2.25 -13.85 -28.39
N GLU A 478 -2.16 -13.41 -29.63
CA GLU A 478 -3.27 -13.44 -30.59
C GLU A 478 -3.41 -14.85 -31.18
N LYS A 479 -2.28 -15.49 -31.50
CA LYS A 479 -2.24 -16.83 -32.11
C LYS A 479 -0.98 -17.57 -31.71
N TYR A 480 -1.10 -18.89 -31.53
CA TYR A 480 0.03 -19.81 -31.35
C TYR A 480 0.10 -20.82 -32.52
N ASP A 481 1.24 -20.85 -33.21
CA ASP A 481 1.60 -21.90 -34.16
C ASP A 481 2.46 -22.95 -33.44
N ALA A 482 1.82 -24.07 -33.11
CA ALA A 482 2.45 -25.17 -32.40
C ALA A 482 3.53 -25.90 -33.20
N ALA A 483 3.46 -25.91 -34.54
CA ALA A 483 4.42 -26.62 -35.38
C ALA A 483 5.77 -25.90 -35.41
N ASN A 484 5.74 -24.56 -35.36
CA ASN A 484 6.93 -23.71 -35.41
C ASN A 484 7.28 -23.07 -34.06
N HIS A 485 6.57 -23.43 -32.99
CA HIS A 485 6.72 -22.83 -31.65
C HIS A 485 6.68 -21.30 -31.68
N GLN A 486 5.79 -20.74 -32.52
CA GLN A 486 5.73 -19.31 -32.80
C GLN A 486 4.46 -18.68 -32.22
N LEU A 487 4.63 -17.59 -31.49
CA LEU A 487 3.56 -16.76 -30.96
C LEU A 487 3.43 -15.49 -31.78
N PHE A 488 2.20 -15.11 -32.11
CA PHE A 488 1.85 -13.85 -32.76
C PHE A 488 1.19 -12.92 -31.74
N PHE A 489 1.53 -11.64 -31.79
CA PHE A 489 1.11 -10.64 -30.82
C PHE A 489 -0.12 -9.86 -31.29
N ASP A 490 -0.93 -9.44 -30.32
CA ASP A 490 -2.04 -8.51 -30.50
C ASP A 490 -1.62 -7.14 -31.06
N ARG A 491 -0.37 -6.74 -30.81
CA ARG A 491 0.21 -5.48 -31.30
C ARG A 491 1.73 -5.57 -31.54
N PRO A 492 2.29 -4.80 -32.50
CA PRO A 492 3.72 -4.80 -32.76
C PRO A 492 4.54 -4.28 -31.58
N ILE A 493 5.77 -4.78 -31.42
CA ILE A 493 6.82 -4.21 -30.57
C ILE A 493 7.37 -2.95 -31.23
N THR A 494 7.39 -1.85 -30.47
CA THR A 494 7.95 -0.58 -30.92
C THR A 494 9.29 -0.30 -30.22
N PRO A 495 10.25 0.35 -30.90
CA PRO A 495 11.56 0.64 -30.28
C PRO A 495 11.47 1.49 -29.01
N ASP A 496 10.49 2.39 -28.91
CA ASP A 496 10.36 3.33 -27.79
C ASP A 496 9.90 2.66 -26.47
N GLU A 497 9.41 1.42 -26.53
CA GLU A 497 9.01 0.65 -25.35
C GLU A 497 10.20 0.06 -24.59
N LEU A 498 11.36 -0.08 -25.26
CA LEU A 498 12.52 -0.76 -24.72
C LEU A 498 13.71 0.19 -24.54
N VAL A 499 14.61 -0.14 -23.62
CA VAL A 499 15.95 0.50 -23.53
C VAL A 499 16.84 0.12 -24.72
N TYR A 500 16.45 -0.91 -25.48
CA TYR A 500 17.19 -1.44 -26.61
C TYR A 500 16.75 -0.75 -27.91
N GLN A 501 17.72 -0.24 -28.67
CA GLN A 501 17.46 0.39 -29.97
C GLN A 501 17.06 -0.62 -31.07
N ASP A 502 17.42 -1.89 -30.90
CA ASP A 502 17.14 -2.97 -31.84
C ASP A 502 16.67 -4.21 -31.09
N ILE A 503 15.46 -4.68 -31.41
CA ILE A 503 14.84 -5.86 -30.80
C ILE A 503 15.61 -7.16 -31.10
N ALA A 504 16.50 -7.18 -32.10
CA ALA A 504 17.35 -8.33 -32.37
C ALA A 504 18.25 -8.71 -31.18
N ILE A 505 18.54 -7.75 -30.28
CA ILE A 505 19.27 -8.03 -29.04
C ILE A 505 18.52 -8.98 -28.11
N LEU A 506 17.20 -9.07 -28.22
CA LEU A 506 16.38 -9.97 -27.40
C LEU A 506 16.59 -11.44 -27.77
N LYS A 507 17.20 -11.74 -28.93
CA LYS A 507 17.55 -13.10 -29.31
C LYS A 507 18.47 -13.73 -28.26
N GLY A 508 18.08 -14.90 -27.75
CA GLY A 508 18.79 -15.60 -26.68
C GLY A 508 18.46 -15.13 -25.27
N MET A 509 17.66 -14.08 -25.09
CA MET A 509 17.12 -13.68 -23.78
C MET A 509 15.92 -14.55 -23.38
N GLU A 510 15.33 -14.24 -22.22
CA GLU A 510 14.20 -14.98 -21.67
C GLU A 510 12.89 -14.66 -22.41
N ILE A 511 12.04 -15.67 -22.49
CA ILE A 511 10.61 -15.52 -22.80
C ILE A 511 9.81 -16.17 -21.68
N ARG A 512 8.75 -15.53 -21.21
CA ARG A 512 7.84 -16.13 -20.22
C ARG A 512 6.42 -16.02 -20.75
N VAL A 513 5.63 -17.07 -20.56
CA VAL A 513 4.23 -17.09 -21.01
C VAL A 513 3.38 -17.54 -19.84
N ARG A 514 2.32 -16.80 -19.54
CA ARG A 514 1.36 -17.16 -18.49
C ARG A 514 -0.08 -16.79 -18.81
N SER A 515 -0.99 -17.52 -18.18
CA SER A 515 -2.43 -17.22 -18.17
C SER A 515 -2.82 -16.46 -16.90
N PHE A 516 -3.72 -15.49 -17.02
CA PHE A 516 -4.33 -14.78 -15.89
C PHE A 516 -5.76 -15.26 -15.55
N SER A 517 -6.24 -16.36 -16.14
CA SER A 517 -7.65 -16.76 -16.05
C SER A 517 -8.16 -16.96 -14.61
N VAL A 518 -7.31 -17.43 -13.68
CA VAL A 518 -7.68 -17.57 -12.26
C VAL A 518 -7.92 -16.21 -11.63
N PHE A 519 -7.01 -15.25 -11.86
CA PHE A 519 -7.16 -13.90 -11.35
C PHE A 519 -8.38 -13.20 -11.96
N GLU A 520 -8.59 -13.39 -13.26
CA GLU A 520 -9.74 -12.85 -13.99
C GLU A 520 -11.07 -13.27 -13.35
N GLN A 521 -11.23 -14.57 -13.06
CA GLN A 521 -12.44 -15.10 -12.43
C GLN A 521 -12.70 -14.45 -11.06
N GLU A 522 -11.67 -14.31 -10.24
CA GLU A 522 -11.81 -13.69 -8.92
C GLU A 522 -12.08 -12.18 -9.00
N PHE A 523 -11.50 -11.48 -9.97
CA PHE A 523 -11.75 -10.05 -10.15
C PHE A 523 -13.17 -9.79 -10.67
N ARG A 524 -13.64 -10.56 -11.66
CA ARG A 524 -15.03 -10.49 -12.14
C ARG A 524 -16.01 -10.74 -10.99
N LYS A 525 -15.77 -11.78 -10.20
CA LYS A 525 -16.59 -12.11 -9.02
C LYS A 525 -16.66 -10.96 -8.02
N PHE A 526 -15.53 -10.30 -7.73
CA PHE A 526 -15.49 -9.15 -6.83
C PHE A 526 -16.35 -7.98 -7.35
N VAL A 527 -16.18 -7.64 -8.63
CA VAL A 527 -16.95 -6.58 -9.30
C VAL A 527 -18.45 -6.90 -9.29
N ASP A 528 -18.83 -8.11 -9.67
CA ASP A 528 -20.22 -8.56 -9.72
C ASP A 528 -20.86 -8.52 -8.33
N GLN A 529 -20.15 -9.00 -7.31
CA GLN A 529 -20.63 -8.99 -5.92
C GLN A 529 -20.84 -7.57 -5.38
N LEU A 530 -19.90 -6.64 -5.66
CA LEU A 530 -20.06 -5.24 -5.27
C LEU A 530 -21.24 -4.59 -5.98
N ARG A 531 -21.37 -4.78 -7.30
CA ARG A 531 -22.48 -4.21 -8.08
C ARG A 531 -23.83 -4.78 -7.72
N ALA A 532 -23.90 -6.04 -7.32
CA ALA A 532 -25.13 -6.63 -6.80
C ALA A 532 -25.65 -5.89 -5.56
N LEU A 533 -24.75 -5.36 -4.71
CA LEU A 533 -25.11 -4.59 -3.51
C LEU A 533 -25.15 -3.07 -3.74
N ARG A 534 -24.38 -2.57 -4.71
CA ARG A 534 -24.22 -1.16 -5.09
C ARG A 534 -24.21 -1.01 -6.61
N PRO A 535 -25.38 -1.02 -7.28
CA PRO A 535 -25.44 -1.03 -8.75
C PRO A 535 -24.77 0.16 -9.44
N GLU A 536 -24.75 1.32 -8.78
CA GLU A 536 -24.21 2.57 -9.34
C GLU A 536 -22.76 2.84 -8.93
N VAL A 537 -22.10 1.91 -8.23
CA VAL A 537 -20.72 2.13 -7.76
C VAL A 537 -19.76 2.22 -8.94
N LYS A 538 -18.95 3.27 -8.96
CA LYS A 538 -17.83 3.40 -9.88
C LYS A 538 -16.65 2.61 -9.34
N ILE A 539 -16.06 1.75 -10.16
CA ILE A 539 -14.88 0.96 -9.77
C ILE A 539 -13.70 1.45 -10.60
N ALA A 540 -12.61 1.78 -9.93
CA ALA A 540 -11.33 2.04 -10.53
C ALA A 540 -10.29 1.13 -9.90
N SER A 541 -9.36 0.59 -10.68
CA SER A 541 -8.30 -0.28 -10.19
C SER A 541 -6.93 0.26 -10.57
N ILE A 542 -5.93 -0.01 -9.74
CA ILE A 542 -4.53 0.22 -10.07
C ILE A 542 -3.74 -1.05 -9.78
N VAL A 543 -2.90 -1.43 -10.74
CA VAL A 543 -1.92 -2.52 -10.58
C VAL A 543 -0.64 -1.98 -9.94
N ASN A 544 0.25 -2.85 -9.49
CA ASN A 544 1.59 -2.41 -9.12
C ASN A 544 2.31 -1.79 -10.35
N PRO A 545 2.78 -0.54 -10.28
CA PRO A 545 3.19 0.20 -11.46
C PRO A 545 4.56 -0.21 -12.01
N LEU A 546 5.54 -0.44 -11.14
CA LEU A 546 6.95 -0.66 -11.49
C LEU A 546 7.56 -1.78 -10.64
N PRO A 547 7.15 -3.04 -10.87
CA PRO A 547 7.56 -4.14 -10.04
C PRO A 547 9.03 -4.49 -10.28
N ILE A 548 9.72 -4.88 -9.20
CA ILE A 548 11.02 -5.55 -9.30
C ILE A 548 10.76 -7.01 -9.67
N VAL A 549 10.86 -7.35 -10.97
CA VAL A 549 10.47 -8.68 -11.48
C VAL A 549 11.24 -9.82 -10.82
N GLY A 550 12.49 -9.60 -10.39
CA GLY A 550 13.25 -10.60 -9.63
C GLY A 550 12.77 -10.85 -8.20
N ALA A 551 11.84 -10.04 -7.69
CA ALA A 551 11.22 -10.17 -6.37
C ALA A 551 9.71 -10.47 -6.47
N ARG A 552 9.01 -9.99 -7.50
CA ARG A 552 7.57 -10.22 -7.75
C ARG A 552 7.28 -10.27 -9.24
N GLU A 553 6.55 -11.28 -9.71
CA GLU A 553 6.30 -11.50 -11.14
C GLU A 553 5.09 -10.68 -11.64
N LEU A 554 4.96 -9.40 -11.29
CA LEU A 554 3.76 -8.59 -11.57
C LEU A 554 3.66 -8.06 -13.01
N TRP A 555 4.47 -8.58 -13.94
CA TRP A 555 4.45 -8.16 -15.34
C TRP A 555 3.14 -8.56 -16.04
N GLY A 556 2.67 -7.75 -16.99
CA GLY A 556 1.50 -8.07 -17.82
C GLY A 556 0.13 -7.85 -17.18
N TYR A 557 0.05 -7.64 -15.86
CA TYR A 557 -1.20 -7.22 -15.23
C TYR A 557 -1.73 -5.90 -15.78
N TRP A 558 -0.84 -4.96 -16.15
CA TRP A 558 -1.24 -3.69 -16.76
C TRP A 558 -2.02 -3.89 -18.06
N ASP A 559 -1.46 -4.62 -19.03
CA ASP A 559 -2.12 -4.94 -20.29
C ASP A 559 -3.40 -5.76 -20.05
N PHE A 560 -3.34 -6.76 -19.15
CA PHE A 560 -4.49 -7.58 -18.78
C PHE A 560 -5.65 -6.76 -18.21
N MET A 561 -5.39 -5.88 -17.24
CA MET A 561 -6.42 -5.05 -16.63
C MET A 561 -6.99 -4.02 -17.61
N ASN A 562 -6.19 -3.50 -18.54
CA ASN A 562 -6.69 -2.65 -19.63
C ASN A 562 -7.63 -3.39 -20.57
N ASP A 563 -7.39 -4.65 -20.85
CA ASP A 563 -8.32 -5.46 -21.64
C ASP A 563 -9.60 -5.76 -20.86
N LEU A 564 -9.46 -6.25 -19.62
CA LEU A 564 -10.60 -6.59 -18.76
C LEU A 564 -11.50 -5.37 -18.47
N SER A 565 -10.91 -4.18 -18.31
CA SER A 565 -11.62 -2.92 -18.06
C SER A 565 -12.67 -2.60 -19.12
N LYS A 566 -12.39 -2.94 -20.38
CA LYS A 566 -13.30 -2.74 -21.51
C LYS A 566 -14.43 -3.78 -21.55
N GLU A 567 -14.21 -4.95 -20.95
CA GLU A 567 -15.16 -6.06 -20.96
C GLU A 567 -16.19 -5.99 -19.83
N ILE A 568 -15.80 -5.50 -18.64
CA ILE A 568 -16.65 -5.44 -17.45
C ILE A 568 -16.78 -4.04 -16.85
N ASP A 569 -16.53 -3.00 -17.63
CA ASP A 569 -16.82 -1.59 -17.33
C ASP A 569 -16.21 -1.09 -16.00
N PHE A 570 -14.89 -1.05 -15.87
CA PHE A 570 -14.22 -0.34 -14.76
C PHE A 570 -13.07 0.49 -15.32
N GLU A 571 -12.51 1.44 -14.54
CA GLU A 571 -11.33 2.19 -14.99
C GLU A 571 -10.04 1.52 -14.50
N ASN A 572 -9.07 1.29 -15.39
CA ASN A 572 -7.71 0.89 -14.99
C ASN A 572 -6.78 2.11 -14.98
N LEU A 573 -6.38 2.56 -13.80
CA LEU A 573 -5.70 3.82 -13.58
C LEU A 573 -4.25 3.80 -14.06
N LYS A 574 -3.86 4.86 -14.77
CA LYS A 574 -2.57 4.97 -15.47
C LYS A 574 -1.37 4.84 -14.54
N ILE A 575 -0.41 3.99 -14.93
CA ILE A 575 0.88 3.83 -14.25
C ILE A 575 1.99 4.73 -14.83
N GLN A 576 1.72 5.47 -15.91
CA GLN A 576 2.68 6.35 -16.58
C GLN A 576 3.35 7.37 -15.63
N PRO A 577 2.65 8.00 -14.65
CA PRO A 577 3.29 8.92 -13.72
C PRO A 577 4.46 8.32 -12.93
N PHE A 578 4.43 7.01 -12.66
CA PHE A 578 5.54 6.31 -12.01
C PHE A 578 6.76 6.16 -12.93
N TYR A 579 6.53 5.89 -14.23
CA TYR A 579 7.60 5.91 -15.22
C TYR A 579 8.20 7.31 -15.34
N ASP A 580 7.36 8.33 -15.48
CA ASP A 580 7.81 9.72 -15.62
C ASP A 580 8.60 10.17 -14.39
N TYR A 581 8.15 9.77 -13.19
CA TYR A 581 8.91 9.97 -11.96
C TYR A 581 10.28 9.27 -12.02
N GLU A 582 10.33 7.96 -12.28
CA GLU A 582 11.59 7.19 -12.27
C GLU A 582 12.62 7.78 -13.26
N PHE A 583 12.21 8.08 -14.49
CA PHE A 583 13.12 8.54 -15.54
C PHE A 583 13.45 10.03 -15.49
N SER A 584 12.73 10.83 -14.70
CA SER A 584 13.05 12.25 -14.45
C SER A 584 14.03 12.47 -13.29
N GLN A 585 14.30 11.46 -12.47
CA GLN A 585 15.19 11.62 -11.31
C GLN A 585 16.63 11.96 -11.71
N ALA A 586 17.27 12.86 -10.96
CA ALA A 586 18.68 13.16 -11.14
C ALA A 586 19.55 11.94 -10.76
N ARG A 587 20.60 11.69 -11.55
CA ARG A 587 21.62 10.67 -11.24
C ARG A 587 22.61 11.25 -10.24
N ASP A 588 22.28 11.13 -8.97
CA ASP A 588 22.97 11.78 -7.85
C ASP A 588 24.15 10.97 -7.28
N ARG A 589 24.37 9.77 -7.79
CA ARG A 589 25.50 8.91 -7.42
C ARG A 589 26.28 8.41 -8.61
N GLU A 590 27.55 8.13 -8.32
CA GLU A 590 28.54 7.68 -9.30
C GLU A 590 29.45 6.63 -8.67
N VAL A 591 29.73 5.56 -9.43
CA VAL A 591 30.67 4.49 -9.05
C VAL A 591 31.55 4.13 -10.24
N VAL A 592 32.80 3.75 -9.97
CA VAL A 592 33.77 3.34 -10.98
C VAL A 592 34.16 1.88 -10.78
N ILE A 593 34.13 1.09 -11.85
CA ILE A 593 34.67 -0.28 -11.89
C ILE A 593 35.85 -0.32 -12.86
N ASP A 594 36.90 -1.05 -12.50
CA ASP A 594 37.97 -1.40 -13.45
C ASP A 594 37.49 -2.54 -14.36
N ALA A 595 37.59 -2.37 -15.68
CA ALA A 595 37.20 -3.40 -16.66
C ALA A 595 37.92 -4.74 -16.43
N ARG A 596 39.11 -4.75 -15.79
CA ARG A 596 39.83 -5.98 -15.40
C ARG A 596 39.13 -6.77 -14.30
N ALA A 597 38.14 -6.20 -13.61
CA ALA A 597 37.34 -6.90 -12.62
C ALA A 597 36.20 -7.72 -13.24
N LEU A 598 35.91 -7.50 -14.53
CA LEU A 598 34.85 -8.21 -15.25
C LEU A 598 35.18 -9.71 -15.40
N ARG A 599 34.17 -10.57 -15.29
CA ARG A 599 34.29 -12.04 -15.42
C ARG A 599 33.16 -12.58 -16.27
N ILE A 600 33.43 -13.63 -17.04
CA ILE A 600 32.38 -14.34 -17.78
C ILE A 600 31.56 -15.15 -16.78
N ASN A 601 30.26 -14.95 -16.75
CA ASN A 601 29.33 -15.78 -16.02
C ASN A 601 29.14 -17.11 -16.80
N PRO A 602 29.48 -18.26 -16.21
CA PRO A 602 29.46 -19.54 -16.93
C PRO A 602 28.03 -20.00 -17.29
N LEU A 603 27.00 -19.50 -16.61
CA LEU A 603 25.61 -19.89 -16.84
C LEU A 603 24.95 -19.08 -17.96
N THR A 604 25.24 -17.77 -18.02
CA THR A 604 24.63 -16.87 -19.00
C THR A 604 25.53 -16.61 -20.20
N GLY A 605 26.85 -16.81 -20.06
CA GLY A 605 27.86 -16.41 -21.02
C GLY A 605 28.15 -14.90 -21.04
N TYR A 606 27.42 -14.09 -20.27
CA TYR A 606 27.63 -12.64 -20.22
C TYR A 606 28.88 -12.28 -19.43
N THR A 607 29.47 -11.14 -19.77
CA THR A 607 30.59 -10.60 -18.99
C THR A 607 30.04 -9.67 -17.92
N GLU A 608 30.30 -9.96 -16.66
CA GLU A 608 29.66 -9.34 -15.49
C GLU A 608 30.69 -8.78 -14.51
N GLY A 609 30.33 -7.71 -13.81
CA GLY A 609 31.16 -7.10 -12.77
C GLY A 609 30.33 -6.75 -11.54
N ILE A 610 30.82 -7.11 -10.35
CA ILE A 610 30.16 -6.77 -9.09
C ILE A 610 30.39 -5.29 -8.79
N ILE A 611 29.33 -4.61 -8.38
CA ILE A 611 29.36 -3.24 -7.90
C ILE A 611 29.31 -3.29 -6.37
N GLU A 612 30.45 -3.06 -5.73
CA GLU A 612 30.62 -3.13 -4.27
C GLU A 612 30.03 -1.90 -3.56
N GLY A 613 29.68 -2.05 -2.28
CA GLY A 613 29.24 -0.94 -1.41
C GLY A 613 27.74 -0.61 -1.43
N PHE A 614 26.89 -1.49 -1.98
CA PHE A 614 25.45 -1.30 -2.09
C PHE A 614 24.66 -2.12 -1.07
N ASP A 615 23.67 -1.48 -0.43
CA ASP A 615 22.91 -2.01 0.69
C ASP A 615 21.62 -2.76 0.30
N ARG A 616 21.71 -3.59 -0.76
CA ARG A 616 20.60 -4.41 -1.29
C ARG A 616 19.35 -3.61 -1.72
N ARG A 617 19.46 -2.30 -1.91
CA ARG A 617 18.36 -1.46 -2.42
C ARG A 617 18.30 -1.49 -3.94
N ASN A 618 17.10 -1.29 -4.48
CA ASN A 618 16.91 -0.99 -5.90
C ASN A 618 17.64 0.30 -6.27
N ILE A 619 18.18 0.36 -7.48
CA ILE A 619 18.71 1.58 -8.07
C ILE A 619 18.02 1.86 -9.39
N GLN A 620 17.78 3.14 -9.68
CA GLN A 620 16.95 3.58 -10.79
C GLN A 620 17.69 4.59 -11.68
N ASN A 621 17.16 4.80 -12.88
CA ASN A 621 17.67 5.73 -13.89
C ASN A 621 19.19 5.63 -14.12
N CYS A 622 19.66 4.43 -14.46
CA CYS A 622 21.09 4.15 -14.61
C CYS A 622 21.69 4.69 -15.92
N GLU A 623 22.98 4.98 -15.89
CA GLU A 623 23.83 5.27 -17.04
C GLU A 623 25.14 4.48 -16.88
N ILE A 624 25.62 3.86 -17.95
CA ILE A 624 26.89 3.13 -17.95
C ILE A 624 27.77 3.78 -19.01
N ILE A 625 28.88 4.40 -18.59
CA ILE A 625 29.78 5.12 -19.48
C ILE A 625 31.08 4.33 -19.62
N VAL A 626 31.41 3.97 -20.86
CA VAL A 626 32.67 3.33 -21.25
C VAL A 626 33.32 4.21 -22.31
N ASP A 627 34.58 4.57 -22.10
CA ASP A 627 35.35 5.45 -23.00
C ASP A 627 34.60 6.74 -23.39
N GLY A 628 33.90 7.33 -22.43
CA GLY A 628 33.14 8.57 -22.59
C GLY A 628 31.79 8.44 -23.30
N LYS A 629 31.33 7.22 -23.64
CA LYS A 629 30.04 6.96 -24.27
C LYS A 629 29.10 6.21 -23.34
N ASN A 630 27.84 6.63 -23.28
CA ASN A 630 26.80 5.86 -22.60
C ASN A 630 26.48 4.60 -23.42
N VAL A 631 26.67 3.44 -22.80
CA VAL A 631 26.45 2.10 -23.36
C VAL A 631 25.29 1.35 -22.69
N TYR A 632 24.55 2.00 -21.77
CA TYR A 632 23.36 1.39 -21.15
C TYR A 632 22.29 1.10 -22.21
N GLY A 633 21.73 -0.11 -22.21
CA GLY A 633 20.73 -0.57 -23.18
C GLY A 633 21.28 -0.86 -24.59
N SER A 634 22.55 -0.52 -24.88
CA SER A 634 23.19 -0.87 -26.15
C SER A 634 24.17 -2.02 -26.00
N ASP A 635 25.12 -1.93 -25.07
CA ASP A 635 26.08 -3.00 -24.79
C ASP A 635 25.93 -3.59 -23.39
N ALA A 636 25.46 -2.80 -22.42
CA ALA A 636 25.40 -3.19 -21.02
C ALA A 636 24.10 -2.79 -20.32
N VAL A 637 23.81 -3.47 -19.21
CA VAL A 637 22.67 -3.24 -18.32
C VAL A 637 23.12 -3.40 -16.86
N ILE A 638 22.25 -3.01 -15.92
CA ILE A 638 22.50 -3.15 -14.48
C ILE A 638 21.54 -4.19 -13.92
N ARG A 639 22.06 -5.15 -13.16
CA ARG A 639 21.27 -6.17 -12.47
C ARG A 639 21.15 -5.86 -10.99
N ASN A 640 19.93 -5.57 -10.52
CA ASN A 640 19.61 -5.13 -9.16
C ASN A 640 19.83 -6.24 -8.11
N PRO A 641 20.37 -5.95 -6.90
CA PRO A 641 20.50 -6.93 -5.81
C PRO A 641 19.18 -7.38 -5.17
N TYR A 642 18.09 -6.63 -5.31
CA TYR A 642 16.78 -6.96 -4.73
C TYR A 642 16.07 -8.03 -5.56
N SER A 643 16.56 -9.27 -5.51
CA SER A 643 15.89 -10.42 -6.14
C SER A 643 16.08 -11.67 -5.30
N TYR A 644 15.14 -12.61 -5.44
CA TYR A 644 15.28 -13.93 -4.83
C TYR A 644 16.38 -14.74 -5.51
N GLY A 645 17.19 -15.39 -4.69
CA GLY A 645 18.02 -16.52 -5.07
C GLY A 645 17.96 -17.60 -4.00
N VAL A 646 18.70 -18.68 -4.21
CA VAL A 646 18.75 -19.81 -3.28
C VAL A 646 19.30 -19.39 -1.91
N ASP A 647 18.71 -19.90 -0.83
CA ASP A 647 19.17 -19.66 0.53
C ASP A 647 20.58 -20.24 0.76
N LYS A 648 21.54 -19.34 0.96
CA LYS A 648 22.96 -19.67 1.11
C LYS A 648 23.28 -20.45 2.38
N SER A 649 22.36 -20.51 3.37
CA SER A 649 22.53 -21.35 4.56
C SER A 649 22.07 -22.80 4.38
N LEU A 650 21.41 -23.13 3.27
CA LEU A 650 20.90 -24.48 3.00
C LEU A 650 21.81 -25.21 2.00
N THR A 651 21.87 -26.54 2.10
CA THR A 651 22.65 -27.41 1.22
C THR A 651 21.98 -28.77 1.04
N LYS A 652 22.41 -29.53 0.03
CA LYS A 652 21.98 -30.90 -0.28
C LYS A 652 20.45 -30.99 -0.37
N GLY A 653 19.86 -32.07 0.11
CA GLY A 653 18.40 -32.28 0.09
C GLY A 653 17.58 -31.20 0.81
N ALA A 654 18.17 -30.37 1.68
CA ALA A 654 17.46 -29.25 2.30
C ALA A 654 17.13 -28.13 1.29
N LEU A 655 17.75 -28.13 0.11
CA LEU A 655 17.44 -27.24 -1.01
C LEU A 655 16.37 -27.78 -1.94
N ASN A 656 15.94 -29.04 -1.77
CA ASN A 656 14.89 -29.61 -2.62
C ASN A 656 13.63 -28.76 -2.55
N MET A 657 13.04 -28.49 -3.70
CA MET A 657 11.90 -27.60 -3.84
C MET A 657 11.05 -28.01 -5.03
N ASN A 658 9.72 -27.95 -4.88
CA ASN A 658 8.74 -28.16 -5.93
C ASN A 658 7.70 -27.06 -5.90
N TYR A 659 7.73 -26.17 -6.89
CA TYR A 659 6.91 -24.95 -6.91
C TYR A 659 5.40 -25.16 -6.74
N PRO A 660 4.74 -26.08 -7.47
CA PRO A 660 3.33 -26.41 -7.23
C PRO A 660 2.96 -26.75 -5.77
N LYS A 661 3.88 -27.33 -5.00
CA LYS A 661 3.64 -27.76 -3.61
C LYS A 661 4.07 -26.71 -2.60
N ASP A 662 5.26 -26.15 -2.82
CA ASP A 662 5.96 -25.35 -1.83
C ASP A 662 5.77 -23.82 -2.06
N ARG A 663 5.10 -23.46 -3.16
CA ARG A 663 4.93 -22.07 -3.66
C ARG A 663 6.29 -21.40 -3.90
N VAL A 664 6.27 -20.08 -4.07
CA VAL A 664 7.46 -19.32 -4.49
C VAL A 664 8.61 -19.33 -3.46
N LEU A 665 8.35 -19.53 -2.16
CA LEU A 665 9.28 -19.10 -1.10
C LEU A 665 10.07 -20.21 -0.39
N ALA A 666 9.98 -21.47 -0.84
CA ALA A 666 10.79 -22.52 -0.27
C ALA A 666 12.25 -22.41 -0.73
N SER A 667 13.17 -22.39 0.23
CA SER A 667 14.63 -22.35 -0.02
C SER A 667 15.13 -21.08 -0.74
N GLN A 668 14.43 -19.96 -0.65
CA GLN A 668 14.80 -18.69 -1.30
C GLN A 668 14.97 -17.51 -0.32
N LYS A 669 15.91 -16.60 -0.62
CA LYS A 669 16.10 -15.31 0.09
C LYS A 669 16.54 -14.21 -0.87
N ILE A 670 16.24 -12.96 -0.51
CA ILE A 670 16.82 -11.79 -1.18
C ILE A 670 18.28 -11.65 -0.75
N ASN A 671 19.20 -12.11 -1.60
CA ASN A 671 20.62 -12.25 -1.27
C ASN A 671 21.57 -12.10 -2.47
N GLN A 672 21.08 -11.44 -3.53
CA GLN A 672 21.78 -11.25 -4.79
C GLN A 672 22.63 -9.97 -4.75
N LYS A 673 23.56 -9.86 -5.70
CA LYS A 673 24.50 -8.73 -5.80
C LYS A 673 24.04 -7.71 -6.85
N LEU A 674 24.53 -6.48 -6.70
CA LEU A 674 24.43 -5.47 -7.75
C LEU A 674 25.53 -5.72 -8.77
N GLU A 675 25.17 -5.82 -10.04
CA GLU A 675 26.09 -6.21 -11.09
C GLU A 675 25.91 -5.33 -12.34
N VAL A 676 27.02 -4.96 -12.99
CA VAL A 676 26.98 -4.54 -14.39
C VAL A 676 27.09 -5.78 -15.27
N VAL A 677 26.25 -5.86 -16.31
CA VAL A 677 26.18 -7.00 -17.22
C VAL A 677 26.38 -6.49 -18.65
N PHE A 678 27.45 -6.92 -19.30
CA PHE A 678 27.68 -6.65 -20.72
C PHE A 678 27.07 -7.77 -21.56
N LEU A 679 26.02 -7.40 -22.30
CA LEU A 679 25.34 -8.26 -23.27
C LEU A 679 26.18 -8.48 -24.53
N ARG A 680 27.03 -7.49 -24.86
CA ARG A 680 28.02 -7.52 -25.94
C ARG A 680 29.14 -6.51 -25.66
N ASN A 681 30.21 -6.56 -26.46
CA ASN A 681 31.27 -5.54 -26.49
C ASN A 681 31.88 -5.18 -25.11
N ALA A 682 32.05 -6.15 -24.21
CA ALA A 682 32.63 -5.91 -22.90
C ALA A 682 34.06 -5.33 -23.00
N PRO A 683 34.38 -4.22 -22.31
CA PRO A 683 35.72 -3.64 -22.35
C PRO A 683 36.73 -4.56 -21.66
N LYS A 684 37.94 -4.64 -22.22
CA LYS A 684 39.03 -5.47 -21.67
C LYS A 684 39.94 -4.72 -20.69
N SER A 685 39.90 -3.39 -20.72
CA SER A 685 40.72 -2.49 -19.90
C SER A 685 40.05 -1.13 -19.77
N GLY A 686 40.48 -0.32 -18.81
CA GLY A 686 39.95 1.03 -18.60
C GLY A 686 38.94 1.08 -17.46
N LYS A 687 38.25 2.22 -17.35
CA LYS A 687 37.27 2.50 -16.29
C LYS A 687 35.86 2.45 -16.87
N ILE A 688 34.97 1.80 -16.14
CA ILE A 688 33.53 1.77 -16.40
C ILE A 688 32.91 2.67 -15.34
N LEU A 689 32.25 3.72 -15.79
CA LEU A 689 31.60 4.70 -14.92
C LEU A 689 30.10 4.43 -14.88
N ILE A 690 29.52 4.33 -13.69
CA ILE A 690 28.08 4.04 -13.52
C ILE A 690 27.46 5.18 -12.74
N LYS A 691 26.44 5.82 -13.30
CA LYS A 691 25.65 6.87 -12.64
C LYS A 691 24.22 6.40 -12.43
N TYR A 692 23.62 6.73 -11.30
CA TYR A 692 22.26 6.29 -10.96
C TYR A 692 21.58 7.23 -9.96
N SER A 693 20.26 7.10 -9.81
CA SER A 693 19.46 7.78 -8.79
C SER A 693 19.35 6.94 -7.53
N THR A 694 19.51 7.57 -6.35
CA THR A 694 19.21 6.94 -5.06
C THR A 694 17.75 7.04 -4.62
N LYS A 695 16.97 7.91 -5.28
CA LYS A 695 15.55 8.03 -5.05
C LYS A 695 14.80 6.88 -5.72
N ASN A 696 13.86 6.31 -4.99
CA ASN A 696 12.94 5.28 -5.46
C ASN A 696 11.52 5.65 -5.02
N TRP A 697 10.52 5.29 -5.83
CA TRP A 697 9.11 5.40 -5.44
C TRP A 697 8.74 4.38 -4.34
N SER A 698 9.39 3.22 -4.33
CA SER A 698 9.24 2.17 -3.31
C SER A 698 10.57 1.46 -3.06
N GLY A 699 10.82 1.12 -1.79
CA GLY A 699 12.04 0.41 -1.38
C GLY A 699 12.13 -1.04 -1.88
N ASP A 700 10.98 -1.70 -2.07
CA ASP A 700 10.89 -3.08 -2.56
C ASP A 700 10.15 -3.20 -3.90
N GLY A 701 9.88 -2.06 -4.56
CA GLY A 701 9.11 -1.99 -5.80
C GLY A 701 7.64 -2.37 -5.61
N CYS A 702 7.08 -2.18 -4.41
CA CYS A 702 5.70 -2.51 -4.10
C CYS A 702 5.09 -1.65 -3.02
N HIS A 703 5.66 -1.65 -1.81
CA HIS A 703 5.06 -1.00 -0.65
C HIS A 703 5.47 0.46 -0.56
N VAL A 704 4.53 1.31 -0.15
CA VAL A 704 4.72 2.73 0.09
C VAL A 704 4.44 3.07 1.56
N ARG A 705 5.09 4.12 2.06
CA ARG A 705 4.93 4.62 3.43
C ARG A 705 4.30 6.00 3.41
N THR A 706 3.64 6.37 4.50
CA THR A 706 3.02 7.71 4.63
C THR A 706 4.02 8.82 4.33
N GLY A 707 3.70 9.67 3.33
CA GLY A 707 4.47 10.85 2.97
C GLY A 707 5.71 10.63 2.11
N ASP A 708 6.01 9.39 1.71
CA ASP A 708 7.06 9.11 0.73
C ASP A 708 6.64 9.49 -0.70
N ASP A 709 7.58 9.41 -1.65
CA ASP A 709 7.31 9.81 -3.04
C ASP A 709 6.30 8.87 -3.73
N GLY A 710 6.33 7.57 -3.42
CA GLY A 710 5.39 6.60 -3.99
C GLY A 710 3.95 6.83 -3.56
N SER A 711 3.70 7.04 -2.25
CA SER A 711 2.36 7.33 -1.73
C SER A 711 1.77 8.61 -2.31
N LYS A 712 2.59 9.64 -2.54
CA LYS A 712 2.17 10.88 -3.23
C LYS A 712 1.78 10.61 -4.67
N LEU A 713 2.58 9.84 -5.42
CA LEU A 713 2.25 9.47 -6.80
C LEU A 713 0.92 8.72 -6.89
N TYR A 714 0.66 7.76 -5.99
CA TYR A 714 -0.64 7.11 -5.90
C TYR A 714 -1.77 8.11 -5.60
N GLY A 715 -1.55 9.01 -4.63
CA GLY A 715 -2.51 10.05 -4.27
C GLY A 715 -2.85 10.99 -5.44
N ASP A 716 -1.86 11.34 -6.26
CA ASP A 716 -2.03 12.16 -7.45
C ASP A 716 -2.81 11.41 -8.54
N VAL A 717 -2.49 10.14 -8.80
CA VAL A 717 -3.23 9.31 -9.78
C VAL A 717 -4.70 9.14 -9.40
N TYR A 718 -4.99 8.88 -8.12
CA TYR A 718 -6.37 8.78 -7.63
C TYR A 718 -7.11 10.12 -7.71
N TYR A 719 -6.41 11.22 -7.40
CA TYR A 719 -6.97 12.55 -7.52
C TYR A 719 -7.29 12.93 -8.97
N ASP A 720 -6.41 12.61 -9.92
CA ASP A 720 -6.61 12.91 -11.34
C ASP A 720 -7.83 12.18 -11.90
N TYR A 721 -8.00 10.90 -11.56
CA TYR A 721 -9.23 10.18 -11.93
C TYR A 721 -10.45 10.78 -11.24
N PHE A 722 -10.39 11.04 -9.93
CA PHE A 722 -11.49 11.71 -9.23
C PHE A 722 -11.91 13.02 -9.93
N ASN A 723 -10.94 13.80 -10.38
CA ASN A 723 -11.14 15.06 -11.11
C ASN A 723 -11.80 14.88 -12.49
N THR A 724 -11.82 13.68 -13.08
CA THR A 724 -12.59 13.42 -14.31
C THR A 724 -14.07 13.13 -14.05
N LEU A 725 -14.45 12.87 -12.79
CA LEU A 725 -15.82 12.57 -12.39
C LEU A 725 -16.60 13.82 -11.94
N GLU A 726 -15.88 14.90 -11.62
CA GLU A 726 -16.34 16.22 -11.17
C GLU A 726 -15.95 17.28 -12.21
#